data_AF-A0A6P8J8T2-F1
#
_entry.id   AF-A0A6P8J8T2-F1
#
_cell.length_a   1.000
_cell.length_b   1.000
_cell.length_c   1.000
_cell.angle_alpha   90.00
_cell.angle_beta   90.00
_cell.angle_gamma   90.00
#
_symmetry.space_group_name_H-M   'P 1'
#
loop_
_entity.id
_entity.type
_entity.pdbx_description
1 polymer ?
#
loop_
_entity_poly.entity_id
_entity_poly.type
_entity_poly.pdbx_seq_one_letter_code
_entity_poly.pdbx_strand_id
1 'polypeptide(L)'
;MADEQEGDEGSGDEKLTLQLTEYLDDVLGTNVTSLKKVHSLLDTTLKKEKELKKRLDDAKKTKPVEVQEALDNGKSSMENIKDLQTQREEVLEKAKSKVNKVKPLAEHLSHLADQVADIERFRTYISWIQKLEAVSTGIQENLEVGILGAAVDQYSILAAVTKVLESSSCDNLKAFSQEMLIFWRRVLLEKLASEFDEVTKALRWPFTSLSTAPPLSTTSEVYKKLEKLFLLLLKIQDSKVSDNDESISKAGVKEKEVPLPIDWLLKPLRKRFKFHFYGKKQTNNLEKPEWFFTQILNWIKSHGDFIQHTVQPIFDKANLGYIDAKFEFIRGLLKITVEKMEHSVPLLLTDDALFSHFVDETLLFQQEVHNLYDYPTSDHQCLNVLVMPKCLDKWVELEHRYAKENLKSLVTSSTAWKGKYQDVGGEVDETRTPECAEGFVTLLTVITDRYKDLTSHENQMRFLDVQLDLLREFIDDQLNEKAKEYSNNPIDPMFLSVLNAAHFISYVLEDWTEQAIFLQLHEQKLLSNCEAPDEQSTGVFDHSLRKLHNLKEKMLQKIVEKVINDFKDRSTAYKRERWHSLPSPKELAVMALSSGACDLLLFLKDRLKNFERQLARALFSTLWQRLAQELNNVIYKEVILECHYNEGGAAQLQFDMTKHLFTLFGEYTSKPENYFKEVKECCILLNQLPGSAILIMETLNNRQSYVDDLNSSPKATLNELGVYRLSPKDALRVLNLRINWPKT
;
A
#
# COMPACT_ATOMS: atom_id res chain seq x y z
N MET A 1 90.49 14.15 67.87
CA MET A 1 90.48 14.98 69.10
C MET A 1 89.34 14.45 69.95
N ALA A 2 89.49 13.94 71.17
CA ALA A 2 90.63 13.75 72.10
C ALA A 2 90.22 12.58 73.04
N ASP A 3 91.04 11.54 73.28
CA ASP A 3 92.12 11.32 74.29
C ASP A 3 91.72 10.19 75.27
N GLU A 4 92.69 9.32 75.61
CA GLU A 4 92.59 8.06 76.39
C GLU A 4 93.40 8.09 77.72
N GLN A 5 93.18 7.09 78.60
CA GLN A 5 94.03 6.68 79.75
C GLN A 5 93.99 5.13 79.98
N GLU A 6 95.05 4.53 80.58
CA GLU A 6 95.54 3.11 80.58
C GLU A 6 95.40 2.23 81.88
N GLY A 7 95.75 0.89 81.85
CA GLY A 7 96.30 0.04 82.97
C GLY A 7 96.33 -1.55 82.89
N ASP A 8 97.28 -2.29 83.56
CA ASP A 8 97.79 -3.75 83.42
C ASP A 8 97.94 -4.70 84.73
N GLU A 9 98.32 -6.05 84.66
CA GLU A 9 98.08 -7.35 85.48
C GLU A 9 99.18 -8.13 86.43
N GLY A 10 98.87 -9.27 87.20
CA GLY A 10 99.75 -10.50 87.55
C GLY A 10 99.81 -11.28 88.98
N SER A 11 99.59 -12.66 89.17
CA SER A 11 100.00 -13.55 90.36
C SER A 11 99.69 -15.14 90.46
N GLY A 12 99.12 -15.90 89.51
CA GLY A 12 98.33 -17.15 89.81
C GLY A 12 98.85 -18.63 89.71
N ASP A 13 100.10 -18.98 89.37
CA ASP A 13 100.39 -20.28 88.72
C ASP A 13 100.74 -21.55 89.56
N GLU A 14 101.40 -21.48 90.73
CA GLU A 14 102.05 -22.68 91.32
C GLU A 14 101.11 -23.76 91.90
N LYS A 15 99.89 -23.40 92.31
CA LYS A 15 98.95 -24.35 92.95
C LYS A 15 98.27 -25.29 91.93
N LEU A 16 98.25 -24.91 90.66
CA LEU A 16 97.63 -25.66 89.57
C LEU A 16 98.50 -26.84 89.10
N THR A 17 99.82 -26.71 89.18
CA THR A 17 100.77 -27.67 88.61
C THR A 17 100.77 -29.02 89.35
N LEU A 18 100.63 -29.01 90.68
CA LEU A 18 100.65 -30.22 91.51
C LEU A 18 99.44 -31.15 91.29
N GLN A 19 98.26 -30.57 91.03
CA GLN A 19 97.02 -31.33 90.75
C GLN A 19 96.99 -31.93 89.35
N LEU A 20 97.77 -31.35 88.42
CA LEU A 20 97.84 -31.81 87.04
C LEU A 20 98.68 -33.10 86.93
N THR A 21 99.74 -33.25 87.73
CA THR A 21 100.63 -34.42 87.70
C THR A 21 99.96 -35.70 88.19
N GLU A 22 99.24 -35.65 89.32
CA GLU A 22 98.55 -36.83 89.90
C GLU A 22 97.48 -37.39 88.95
N TYR A 23 96.74 -36.50 88.29
CA TYR A 23 95.67 -36.86 87.35
C TYR A 23 96.21 -37.50 86.06
N LEU A 24 97.41 -37.13 85.62
CA LEU A 24 98.05 -37.71 84.45
C LEU A 24 98.57 -39.13 84.72
N ASP A 25 99.06 -39.44 85.92
CA ASP A 25 99.55 -40.78 86.27
C ASP A 25 98.43 -41.84 86.35
N ASP A 26 97.27 -41.50 86.93
CA ASP A 26 96.16 -42.44 87.15
C ASP A 26 95.47 -42.90 85.85
N VAL A 27 95.44 -42.02 84.84
CA VAL A 27 94.76 -42.27 83.56
C VAL A 27 95.62 -43.10 82.60
N LEU A 28 96.93 -43.00 82.73
CA LEU A 28 97.89 -43.52 81.75
C LEU A 28 98.36 -44.94 82.05
N GLY A 29 98.73 -45.24 83.30
CA GLY A 29 99.21 -46.57 83.72
C GLY A 29 100.38 -47.15 82.89
N THR A 30 100.94 -48.29 83.32
CA THR A 30 102.22 -48.83 82.79
C THR A 30 102.11 -49.78 81.59
N ASN A 31 100.94 -49.95 80.96
CA ASN A 31 100.71 -50.91 79.87
C ASN A 31 100.44 -50.22 78.53
N VAL A 32 101.07 -50.66 77.43
CA VAL A 32 101.07 -49.96 76.12
C VAL A 32 99.67 -49.89 75.47
N THR A 33 98.72 -50.76 75.85
CA THR A 33 97.31 -50.65 75.42
C THR A 33 96.58 -49.43 75.99
N SER A 34 97.10 -48.82 77.06
CA SER A 34 96.51 -47.67 77.75
C SER A 34 96.97 -46.30 77.21
N LEU A 35 97.95 -46.25 76.30
CA LEU A 35 98.24 -45.05 75.50
C LEU A 35 97.01 -44.59 74.69
N LYS A 36 96.04 -45.48 74.45
CA LYS A 36 94.72 -45.15 73.87
C LYS A 36 93.84 -44.27 74.77
N LYS A 37 94.08 -44.21 76.10
CA LYS A 37 93.25 -43.43 77.05
C LYS A 37 93.70 -41.98 77.23
N VAL A 38 94.98 -41.66 76.99
CA VAL A 38 95.47 -40.27 76.86
C VAL A 38 94.66 -39.53 75.83
N HIS A 39 94.39 -40.26 74.75
CA HIS A 39 93.57 -39.77 73.67
C HIS A 39 92.20 -39.32 74.18
N SER A 40 91.54 -40.05 75.07
CA SER A 40 90.22 -39.66 75.60
C SER A 40 90.25 -38.48 76.59
N LEU A 41 91.36 -38.33 77.32
CA LEU A 41 91.48 -37.37 78.44
C LEU A 41 91.88 -35.98 77.97
N LEU A 42 92.79 -35.95 77.00
CA LEU A 42 93.11 -34.74 76.27
C LEU A 42 91.83 -34.16 75.66
N ASP A 43 90.97 -35.00 75.06
CA ASP A 43 89.69 -34.61 74.45
C ASP A 43 88.68 -33.98 75.41
N THR A 44 88.62 -34.47 76.66
CA THR A 44 87.64 -33.99 77.65
C THR A 44 88.12 -32.73 78.37
N THR A 45 89.43 -32.59 78.59
CA THR A 45 90.00 -31.39 79.22
C THR A 45 89.94 -30.20 78.24
N LEU A 46 90.23 -30.49 76.98
CA LEU A 46 89.96 -29.60 75.85
C LEU A 46 88.49 -29.12 75.76
N LYS A 47 87.52 -29.81 76.35
CA LYS A 47 86.10 -29.38 76.34
C LYS A 47 85.75 -28.35 77.41
N LYS A 48 86.27 -28.47 78.63
CA LYS A 48 85.88 -27.57 79.75
C LYS A 48 86.57 -26.20 79.70
N GLU A 49 87.83 -26.14 79.27
CA GLU A 49 88.51 -24.86 79.05
C GLU A 49 87.78 -24.01 77.99
N LYS A 50 87.16 -24.70 77.03
CA LYS A 50 86.32 -24.11 75.99
C LYS A 50 85.07 -23.38 76.51
N GLU A 51 84.50 -23.78 77.65
CA GLU A 51 83.19 -23.26 78.12
C GLU A 51 83.32 -22.07 79.07
N LEU A 52 84.38 -22.00 79.89
CA LEU A 52 84.68 -20.81 80.71
C LEU A 52 85.26 -19.65 79.88
N LYS A 53 86.04 -19.94 78.82
CA LYS A 53 86.36 -18.98 77.73
C LYS A 53 85.11 -18.37 77.09
N LYS A 54 83.92 -18.94 77.28
CA LYS A 54 82.69 -18.51 76.62
C LYS A 54 81.95 -17.37 77.33
N ARG A 55 81.90 -17.33 78.67
CA ARG A 55 81.06 -16.35 79.40
C ARG A 55 81.73 -15.02 79.74
N LEU A 56 83.05 -15.05 79.96
CA LEU A 56 83.81 -13.80 80.12
C LEU A 56 83.94 -13.06 78.78
N ASP A 57 83.96 -13.83 77.69
CA ASP A 57 83.75 -13.38 76.32
C ASP A 57 82.45 -12.55 76.20
N ASP A 58 81.31 -12.93 76.81
CA ASP A 58 80.00 -12.33 76.47
C ASP A 58 79.78 -10.86 76.93
N ALA A 59 80.28 -10.44 78.10
CA ALA A 59 79.98 -9.11 78.69
C ALA A 59 80.96 -7.99 78.27
N LYS A 60 82.23 -8.32 77.99
CA LYS A 60 83.16 -7.41 77.28
C LYS A 60 82.81 -7.31 75.79
N LYS A 61 82.03 -8.27 75.26
CA LYS A 61 81.48 -8.30 73.91
C LYS A 61 80.18 -7.52 73.69
N THR A 62 79.53 -6.81 74.63
CA THR A 62 78.18 -6.24 74.30
C THR A 62 78.15 -4.73 73.98
N LYS A 63 78.69 -3.82 74.81
CA LYS A 63 78.48 -2.36 74.60
C LYS A 63 79.29 -1.68 73.47
N PRO A 64 80.55 -2.07 73.18
CA PRO A 64 81.24 -1.61 71.96
C PRO A 64 80.75 -2.36 70.72
N VAL A 65 80.24 -3.58 70.91
CA VAL A 65 79.74 -4.44 69.84
C VAL A 65 78.38 -3.96 69.35
N GLU A 66 77.43 -3.53 70.16
CA GLU A 66 76.11 -3.11 69.62
C GLU A 66 76.18 -1.92 68.64
N VAL A 67 77.09 -0.97 68.85
CA VAL A 67 77.31 0.18 67.93
C VAL A 67 78.12 -0.25 66.70
N GLN A 68 79.15 -1.08 66.89
CA GLN A 68 79.94 -1.65 65.81
C GLN A 68 79.12 -2.66 64.97
N GLU A 69 78.22 -3.40 65.60
CA GLU A 69 77.29 -4.38 65.03
C GLU A 69 76.15 -3.66 64.33
N ALA A 70 75.67 -2.50 64.78
CA ALA A 70 74.75 -1.69 63.98
C ALA A 70 75.42 -1.11 62.72
N LEU A 71 76.70 -0.70 62.83
CA LEU A 71 77.47 -0.17 61.71
C LEU A 71 77.91 -1.27 60.73
N ASP A 72 78.30 -2.43 61.25
CA ASP A 72 78.67 -3.62 60.48
C ASP A 72 77.42 -4.32 59.93
N ASN A 73 76.27 -4.29 60.60
CA ASN A 73 74.98 -4.70 60.03
C ASN A 73 74.53 -3.73 58.94
N GLY A 74 74.82 -2.43 59.06
CA GLY A 74 74.60 -1.45 57.99
C GLY A 74 75.50 -1.71 56.77
N LYS A 75 76.79 -1.99 57.00
CA LYS A 75 77.74 -2.39 55.94
C LYS A 75 77.37 -3.73 55.31
N SER A 76 77.05 -4.74 56.12
CA SER A 76 76.63 -6.07 55.67
C SER A 76 75.29 -6.02 54.94
N SER A 77 74.34 -5.19 55.38
CA SER A 77 73.08 -4.99 54.66
C SER A 77 73.30 -4.31 53.30
N MET A 78 74.24 -3.37 53.23
CA MET A 78 74.61 -2.69 51.98
C MET A 78 75.38 -3.63 51.03
N GLU A 79 76.23 -4.51 51.56
CA GLU A 79 76.84 -5.63 50.84
C GLU A 79 75.77 -6.62 50.35
N ASN A 80 74.83 -7.02 51.20
CA ASN A 80 73.73 -7.92 50.83
C ASN A 80 72.81 -7.31 49.77
N ILE A 81 72.55 -6.00 49.81
CA ILE A 81 71.78 -5.31 48.76
C ILE A 81 72.56 -5.29 47.45
N LYS A 82 73.88 -5.05 47.49
CA LYS A 82 74.74 -5.16 46.30
C LYS A 82 74.72 -6.59 45.76
N ASP A 83 74.88 -7.60 46.61
CA ASP A 83 74.83 -9.00 46.21
C ASP A 83 73.47 -9.39 45.64
N LEU A 84 72.36 -8.93 46.23
CA LEU A 84 71.01 -9.16 45.70
C LEU A 84 70.78 -8.42 44.38
N GLN A 85 71.35 -7.22 44.19
CA GLN A 85 71.34 -6.53 42.91
C GLN A 85 72.14 -7.30 41.86
N THR A 86 73.33 -7.80 42.21
CA THR A 86 74.15 -8.65 41.35
C THR A 86 73.42 -9.94 41.01
N GLN A 87 72.80 -10.62 41.97
CA GLN A 87 71.99 -11.82 41.73
C GLN A 87 70.77 -11.52 40.87
N ARG A 88 70.10 -10.38 41.05
CA ARG A 88 68.98 -9.95 40.19
C ARG A 88 69.45 -9.75 38.75
N GLU A 89 70.57 -9.06 38.54
CA GLU A 89 71.15 -8.86 37.22
C GLU A 89 71.56 -10.20 36.59
N GLU A 90 72.16 -11.10 37.38
CA GLU A 90 72.55 -12.43 36.94
C GLU A 90 71.32 -13.29 36.56
N VAL A 91 70.23 -13.22 37.33
CA VAL A 91 68.97 -13.90 37.01
C VAL A 91 68.29 -13.27 35.80
N LEU A 92 68.32 -11.95 35.64
CA LEU A 92 67.81 -11.26 34.45
C LEU A 92 68.60 -11.66 33.21
N GLU A 93 69.93 -11.77 33.30
CA GLU A 93 70.77 -12.25 32.20
C GLU A 93 70.59 -13.75 31.94
N LYS A 94 70.40 -14.58 32.97
CA LYS A 94 70.03 -16.00 32.81
C LYS A 94 68.65 -16.15 32.16
N ALA A 95 67.67 -15.31 32.51
CA ALA A 95 66.34 -15.30 31.91
C ALA A 95 66.38 -14.79 30.46
N LYS A 96 67.03 -13.65 30.20
CA LYS A 96 67.24 -13.13 28.84
C LYS A 96 68.00 -14.12 27.97
N SER A 97 69.05 -14.76 28.47
CA SER A 97 69.79 -15.76 27.70
C SER A 97 68.95 -17.02 27.44
N LYS A 98 68.11 -17.48 28.37
CA LYS A 98 67.15 -18.55 28.13
C LYS A 98 66.09 -18.15 27.10
N VAL A 99 65.52 -16.95 27.20
CA VAL A 99 64.57 -16.42 26.21
C VAL A 99 65.23 -16.29 24.84
N ASN A 100 66.44 -15.74 24.75
CA ASN A 100 67.18 -15.62 23.50
C ASN A 100 67.59 -16.97 22.91
N LYS A 101 67.78 -18.02 23.73
CA LYS A 101 68.01 -19.40 23.27
C LYS A 101 66.73 -20.07 22.79
N VAL A 102 65.59 -19.81 23.42
CA VAL A 102 64.29 -20.41 23.07
C VAL A 102 63.60 -19.66 21.92
N LYS A 103 63.83 -18.36 21.78
CA LYS A 103 63.27 -17.51 20.73
C LYS A 103 63.49 -18.05 19.31
N PRO A 104 64.72 -18.42 18.88
CA PRO A 104 64.92 -19.01 17.56
C PRO A 104 64.23 -20.38 17.40
N LEU A 105 64.10 -21.16 18.48
CA LEU A 105 63.36 -22.42 18.45
C LEU A 105 61.85 -22.17 18.31
N ALA A 106 61.29 -21.17 18.98
CA ALA A 106 59.90 -20.76 18.89
C ALA A 106 59.58 -20.15 17.52
N GLU A 107 60.46 -19.32 16.96
CA GLU A 107 60.36 -18.79 15.59
C GLU A 107 60.43 -19.93 14.55
N HIS A 108 61.33 -20.90 14.74
CA HIS A 108 61.41 -22.07 13.88
C HIS A 108 60.15 -22.96 13.98
N LEU A 109 59.62 -23.18 15.18
CA LEU A 109 58.37 -23.92 15.39
C LEU A 109 57.16 -23.18 14.80
N SER A 110 57.10 -21.85 14.92
CA SER A 110 56.08 -21.03 14.26
C SER A 110 56.15 -21.19 12.75
N HIS A 111 57.35 -21.11 12.17
CA HIS A 111 57.56 -21.31 10.73
C HIS A 111 57.16 -22.73 10.29
N LEU A 112 57.51 -23.76 11.06
CA LEU A 112 57.06 -25.12 10.77
C LEU A 112 55.54 -25.26 10.89
N ALA A 113 54.91 -24.60 11.86
CA ALA A 113 53.45 -24.59 12.00
C ALA A 113 52.78 -23.87 10.83
N ASP A 114 53.34 -22.75 10.36
CA ASP A 114 52.87 -22.03 9.17
C ASP A 114 53.03 -22.90 7.91
N GLN A 115 54.16 -23.61 7.76
CA GLN A 115 54.36 -24.56 6.67
C GLN A 115 53.34 -25.72 6.71
N VAL A 116 53.04 -26.24 7.89
CA VAL A 116 52.01 -27.28 8.04
C VAL A 116 50.63 -26.72 7.68
N ALA A 117 50.29 -25.51 8.12
CA ALA A 117 49.02 -24.86 7.78
C ALA A 117 48.88 -24.61 6.26
N ASP A 118 49.96 -24.20 5.59
CA ASP A 118 49.96 -24.02 4.13
C ASP A 118 49.84 -25.35 3.39
N ILE A 119 50.51 -26.42 3.85
CA ILE A 119 50.35 -27.77 3.30
C ILE A 119 48.90 -28.25 3.47
N GLU A 120 48.27 -28.00 4.62
CA GLU A 120 46.86 -28.35 4.86
C GLU A 120 45.91 -27.56 3.93
N ARG A 121 46.18 -26.28 3.68
CA ARG A 121 45.45 -25.46 2.71
C ARG A 121 45.58 -26.01 1.29
N PHE A 122 46.80 -26.29 0.83
CA PHE A 122 47.04 -26.87 -0.49
C PHE A 122 46.39 -28.25 -0.64
N ARG A 123 46.49 -29.10 0.38
CA ARG A 123 45.82 -30.42 0.40
C ARG A 123 44.31 -30.27 0.28
N THR A 124 43.71 -29.32 1.00
CA THR A 124 42.26 -29.07 0.94
C THR A 124 41.84 -28.57 -0.44
N TYR A 125 42.61 -27.63 -1.02
CA TYR A 125 42.38 -27.11 -2.36
C TYR A 125 42.44 -28.21 -3.43
N ILE A 126 43.50 -29.04 -3.42
CA ILE A 126 43.66 -30.16 -4.34
C ILE A 126 42.54 -31.18 -4.16
N SER A 127 42.12 -31.46 -2.92
CA SER A 127 41.00 -32.39 -2.66
C SER A 127 39.70 -31.91 -3.29
N TRP A 128 39.43 -30.60 -3.31
CA TRP A 128 38.26 -30.06 -4.00
C TRP A 128 38.35 -30.17 -5.52
N ILE A 129 39.52 -29.92 -6.11
CA ILE A 129 39.75 -30.15 -7.54
C ILE A 129 39.51 -31.62 -7.89
N GLN A 130 40.08 -32.54 -7.12
CA GLN A 130 39.90 -33.98 -7.32
C GLN A 130 38.42 -34.39 -7.25
N LYS A 131 37.64 -33.80 -6.34
CA LYS A 131 36.18 -34.05 -6.26
C LYS A 131 35.45 -33.53 -7.50
N LEU A 132 35.76 -32.32 -7.95
CA LEU A 132 35.16 -31.74 -9.16
C LEU A 132 35.51 -32.56 -10.41
N GLU A 133 36.78 -32.94 -10.56
CA GLU A 133 37.25 -33.80 -11.63
C GLU A 133 36.58 -35.19 -11.58
N ALA A 134 36.46 -35.81 -10.41
CA ALA A 134 35.79 -37.10 -10.28
C ALA A 134 34.31 -37.04 -10.71
N VAL A 135 33.58 -35.98 -10.34
CA VAL A 135 32.20 -35.78 -10.80
C VAL A 135 32.16 -35.54 -12.32
N SER A 136 33.10 -34.74 -12.85
CA SER A 136 33.25 -34.49 -14.29
C SER A 136 33.51 -35.78 -15.08
N THR A 137 34.43 -36.63 -14.62
CA THR A 137 34.70 -37.94 -15.21
C THR A 137 33.46 -38.83 -15.14
N GLY A 138 32.74 -38.83 -14.01
CA GLY A 138 31.48 -39.55 -13.86
C GLY A 138 30.40 -39.10 -14.86
N ILE A 139 30.30 -37.80 -15.16
CA ILE A 139 29.40 -37.30 -16.22
C ILE A 139 29.83 -37.85 -17.57
N GLN A 140 31.13 -37.77 -17.89
CA GLN A 140 31.68 -38.24 -19.17
C GLN A 140 31.45 -39.74 -19.39
N GLU A 141 31.80 -40.59 -18.44
CA GLU A 141 31.66 -42.05 -18.52
C GLU A 141 30.19 -42.44 -18.72
N ASN A 142 29.26 -41.85 -17.97
CA ASN A 142 27.83 -42.13 -18.11
C ASN A 142 27.28 -41.67 -19.48
N LEU A 143 27.83 -40.60 -20.06
CA LEU A 143 27.47 -40.13 -21.38
C LEU A 143 27.97 -41.08 -22.48
N GLU A 144 29.19 -41.61 -22.35
CA GLU A 144 29.79 -42.58 -23.27
C GLU A 144 29.04 -43.92 -23.27
N VAL A 145 28.55 -44.36 -22.09
CA VAL A 145 27.71 -45.57 -21.95
C VAL A 145 26.26 -45.33 -22.40
N GLY A 146 25.84 -44.07 -22.58
CA GLY A 146 24.49 -43.70 -23.03
C GLY A 146 23.44 -43.64 -21.92
N ILE A 147 23.84 -43.60 -20.64
CA ILE A 147 22.94 -43.53 -19.49
C ILE A 147 22.74 -42.06 -19.09
N LEU A 148 21.94 -41.33 -19.87
CA LEU A 148 21.71 -39.90 -19.66
C LEU A 148 21.16 -39.55 -18.26
N GLY A 149 20.34 -40.42 -17.67
CA GLY A 149 19.81 -40.18 -16.32
C GLY A 149 20.90 -40.07 -15.27
N ALA A 150 21.85 -41.01 -15.27
CA ALA A 150 22.98 -41.02 -14.35
C ALA A 150 23.94 -39.85 -14.60
N ALA A 151 24.15 -39.46 -15.87
CA ALA A 151 24.95 -38.29 -16.20
C ALA A 151 24.33 -36.99 -15.65
N VAL A 152 23.00 -36.83 -15.74
CA VAL A 152 22.30 -35.68 -15.16
C VAL A 152 22.31 -35.71 -13.64
N ASP A 153 22.21 -36.88 -13.01
CA ASP A 153 22.33 -36.99 -11.55
C ASP A 153 23.74 -36.58 -11.06
N GLN A 154 24.80 -36.95 -11.78
CA GLN A 154 26.17 -36.47 -11.51
C GLN A 154 26.28 -34.95 -11.73
N TYR A 155 25.62 -34.41 -12.75
CA TYR A 155 25.54 -32.96 -12.95
C TYR A 155 24.82 -32.26 -11.79
N SER A 156 23.75 -32.84 -11.23
CA SER A 156 23.10 -32.29 -10.04
C SER A 156 24.03 -32.26 -8.82
N ILE A 157 24.92 -33.26 -8.69
CA ILE A 157 25.98 -33.25 -7.66
C ILE A 157 26.98 -32.12 -7.94
N LEU A 158 27.42 -31.94 -9.19
CA LEU A 158 28.30 -30.84 -9.58
C LEU A 158 27.67 -29.48 -9.23
N ALA A 159 26.40 -29.27 -9.56
CA ALA A 159 25.66 -28.07 -9.23
C ALA A 159 25.61 -27.80 -7.72
N ALA A 160 25.34 -28.83 -6.92
CA ALA A 160 25.32 -28.72 -5.46
C ALA A 160 26.72 -28.37 -4.91
N VAL A 161 27.77 -28.98 -5.44
CA VAL A 161 29.16 -28.66 -5.05
C VAL A 161 29.52 -27.23 -5.43
N THR A 162 29.22 -26.78 -6.65
CA THR A 162 29.47 -25.41 -7.10
C THR A 162 28.75 -24.41 -6.19
N LYS A 163 27.48 -24.66 -5.82
CA LYS A 163 26.73 -23.82 -4.88
C LYS A 163 27.36 -23.74 -3.49
N VAL A 164 27.91 -24.83 -2.97
CA VAL A 164 28.66 -24.82 -1.71
C VAL A 164 29.95 -23.98 -1.84
N LEU A 165 30.59 -24.01 -3.01
CA LEU A 165 31.82 -23.26 -3.27
C LEU A 165 31.58 -21.76 -3.46
N GLU A 166 30.36 -21.31 -3.79
CA GLU A 166 30.04 -19.87 -3.94
C GLU A 166 30.36 -19.06 -2.68
N SER A 167 30.18 -19.63 -1.49
CA SER A 167 30.50 -18.96 -0.21
C SER A 167 31.98 -19.00 0.17
N SER A 168 32.83 -19.67 -0.62
CA SER A 168 34.28 -19.73 -0.37
C SER A 168 34.94 -18.36 -0.52
N SER A 169 36.18 -18.20 -0.08
CA SER A 169 37.03 -17.04 -0.42
C SER A 169 38.02 -17.36 -1.56
N CYS A 170 38.00 -18.59 -2.10
CA CYS A 170 38.89 -19.03 -3.17
C CYS A 170 38.32 -18.73 -4.57
N ASP A 171 38.60 -17.55 -5.12
CA ASP A 171 38.04 -17.12 -6.41
C ASP A 171 38.36 -18.05 -7.58
N ASN A 172 39.60 -18.55 -7.66
CA ASN A 172 40.01 -19.48 -8.74
C ASN A 172 39.23 -20.80 -8.69
N LEU A 173 38.98 -21.34 -7.49
CA LEU A 173 38.23 -22.58 -7.33
C LEU A 173 36.75 -22.38 -7.67
N LYS A 174 36.19 -21.22 -7.30
CA LYS A 174 34.83 -20.83 -7.71
C LYS A 174 34.72 -20.75 -9.22
N ALA A 175 35.58 -19.96 -9.86
CA ALA A 175 35.60 -19.79 -11.30
C ALA A 175 35.71 -21.14 -12.01
N PHE A 176 36.65 -22.00 -11.59
CA PHE A 176 36.81 -23.34 -12.13
C PHE A 176 35.54 -24.20 -12.01
N SER A 177 34.90 -24.20 -10.83
CA SER A 177 33.65 -24.96 -10.61
C SER A 177 32.48 -24.42 -11.43
N GLN A 178 32.40 -23.11 -11.64
CA GLN A 178 31.36 -22.46 -12.45
C GLN A 178 31.58 -22.72 -13.95
N GLU A 179 32.81 -22.61 -14.44
CA GLU A 179 33.17 -22.92 -15.83
C GLU A 179 32.88 -24.39 -16.15
N MET A 180 33.24 -25.31 -15.25
CA MET A 180 32.93 -26.74 -15.38
C MET A 180 31.43 -27.02 -15.39
N LEU A 181 30.66 -26.32 -14.55
CA LEU A 181 29.20 -26.42 -14.53
C LEU A 181 28.58 -25.93 -15.85
N ILE A 182 29.01 -24.77 -16.35
CA ILE A 182 28.56 -24.20 -17.64
C ILE A 182 28.90 -25.15 -18.79
N PHE A 183 30.12 -25.69 -18.79
CA PHE A 183 30.59 -26.65 -19.80
C PHE A 183 29.69 -27.89 -19.86
N TRP A 184 29.47 -28.56 -18.73
CA TRP A 184 28.65 -29.78 -18.69
C TRP A 184 27.18 -29.50 -18.96
N ARG A 185 26.66 -28.36 -18.51
CA ARG A 185 25.31 -27.91 -18.86
C ARG A 185 25.13 -27.86 -20.38
N ARG A 186 26.07 -27.22 -21.09
CA ARG A 186 26.03 -27.12 -22.56
C ARG A 186 26.04 -28.49 -23.22
N VAL A 187 26.97 -29.36 -22.83
CA VAL A 187 27.12 -30.71 -23.41
C VAL A 187 25.86 -31.56 -23.22
N LEU A 188 25.30 -31.55 -21.99
CA LEU A 188 24.09 -32.30 -21.69
C LEU A 188 22.87 -31.77 -22.46
N LEU A 189 22.72 -30.45 -22.56
CA LEU A 189 21.64 -29.83 -23.32
C LEU A 189 21.75 -30.12 -24.82
N GLU A 190 22.95 -30.14 -25.40
CA GLU A 190 23.14 -30.53 -26.80
C GLU A 190 22.71 -31.98 -27.06
N LYS A 191 23.02 -32.91 -26.15
CA LYS A 191 22.56 -34.31 -26.28
C LYS A 191 21.05 -34.44 -26.09
N LEU A 192 20.49 -33.84 -25.05
CA LEU A 192 19.05 -33.86 -24.83
C LEU A 192 18.27 -33.19 -25.98
N ALA A 193 18.84 -32.18 -26.65
CA ALA A 193 18.20 -31.51 -27.78
C ALA A 193 17.97 -32.47 -28.95
N SER A 194 18.94 -33.35 -29.26
CA SER A 194 18.75 -34.36 -30.31
C SER A 194 17.61 -35.34 -29.98
N GLU A 195 17.53 -35.85 -28.74
CA GLU A 195 16.43 -36.74 -28.33
C GLU A 195 15.08 -36.02 -28.30
N PHE A 196 15.06 -34.74 -27.89
CA PHE A 196 13.86 -33.93 -27.86
C PHE A 196 13.31 -33.62 -29.26
N ASP A 197 14.20 -33.34 -30.22
CA ASP A 197 13.82 -33.15 -31.63
C ASP A 197 13.20 -34.42 -32.24
N GLU A 198 13.70 -35.60 -31.88
CA GLU A 198 13.10 -36.87 -32.33
C GLU A 198 11.70 -37.07 -31.74
N VAL A 199 11.53 -36.82 -30.44
CA VAL A 199 10.23 -36.96 -29.75
C VAL A 199 9.21 -35.94 -30.29
N THR A 200 9.60 -34.67 -30.46
CA THR A 200 8.71 -33.64 -30.99
C THR A 200 8.32 -33.90 -32.45
N LYS A 201 9.22 -34.43 -33.28
CA LYS A 201 8.88 -34.90 -34.64
C LYS A 201 7.87 -36.05 -34.60
N ALA A 202 8.04 -37.02 -33.70
CA ALA A 202 7.09 -38.12 -33.52
C ALA A 202 5.71 -37.63 -33.07
N LEU A 203 5.68 -36.59 -32.22
CA LEU A 203 4.46 -35.90 -31.78
C LEU A 203 3.82 -35.00 -32.85
N ARG A 204 4.53 -34.75 -33.97
CA ARG A 204 4.18 -33.72 -34.97
C ARG A 204 4.01 -32.33 -34.36
N TRP A 205 4.86 -32.00 -33.38
CA TRP A 205 4.90 -30.70 -32.73
C TRP A 205 5.65 -29.67 -33.59
N PRO A 206 5.22 -28.39 -33.64
CA PRO A 206 3.99 -27.85 -33.05
C PRO A 206 2.75 -28.23 -33.85
N PHE A 207 1.60 -28.23 -33.17
CA PHE A 207 0.32 -28.53 -33.80
C PHE A 207 -0.08 -27.46 -34.81
N THR A 208 -0.70 -27.90 -35.89
CA THR A 208 -1.25 -27.02 -36.92
C THR A 208 -2.77 -27.14 -36.90
N SER A 209 -3.49 -26.20 -37.52
CA SER A 209 -4.96 -26.23 -37.57
C SER A 209 -5.56 -27.52 -38.15
N LEU A 210 -4.76 -28.32 -38.88
CA LEU A 210 -5.14 -29.61 -39.46
C LEU A 210 -4.66 -30.83 -38.64
N SER A 211 -3.90 -30.61 -37.57
CA SER A 211 -3.28 -31.66 -36.76
C SER A 211 -3.53 -31.34 -35.29
N THR A 212 -4.55 -31.96 -34.70
CA THR A 212 -4.81 -31.90 -33.25
C THR A 212 -3.84 -32.80 -32.48
N ALA A 213 -3.71 -32.56 -31.18
CA ALA A 213 -2.89 -33.38 -30.31
C ALA A 213 -3.28 -34.86 -30.42
N PRO A 214 -2.35 -35.77 -30.75
CA PRO A 214 -2.67 -37.20 -30.76
C PRO A 214 -3.02 -37.64 -29.33
N PRO A 215 -4.04 -38.50 -29.13
CA PRO A 215 -4.33 -39.05 -27.81
C PRO A 215 -3.16 -39.95 -27.39
N LEU A 216 -2.27 -39.41 -26.55
CA LEU A 216 -1.16 -40.16 -25.99
C LEU A 216 -1.62 -40.84 -24.71
N SER A 217 -1.71 -42.17 -24.77
CA SER A 217 -1.75 -42.97 -23.55
C SER A 217 -0.45 -42.77 -22.77
N THR A 218 -0.53 -42.71 -21.43
CA THR A 218 0.62 -42.71 -20.52
C THR A 218 1.51 -43.95 -20.66
N THR A 219 1.01 -45.00 -21.30
CA THR A 219 1.76 -46.24 -21.60
C THR A 219 2.55 -46.17 -22.90
N SER A 220 2.32 -45.17 -23.76
CA SER A 220 3.01 -44.99 -25.04
C SER A 220 4.51 -44.76 -24.84
N GLU A 221 5.33 -45.37 -25.70
CA GLU A 221 6.79 -45.15 -25.70
C GLU A 221 7.15 -43.68 -25.92
N VAL A 222 6.38 -42.97 -26.73
CA VAL A 222 6.58 -41.54 -26.99
C VAL A 222 6.33 -40.71 -25.72
N TYR A 223 5.30 -41.04 -24.95
CA TYR A 223 5.01 -40.38 -23.67
C TYR A 223 6.13 -40.62 -22.66
N LYS A 224 6.57 -41.88 -22.48
CA LYS A 224 7.66 -42.22 -21.56
C LYS A 224 8.97 -41.52 -21.90
N LYS A 225 9.29 -41.40 -23.20
CA LYS A 225 10.45 -40.63 -23.66
C LYS A 225 10.30 -39.14 -23.36
N LEU A 226 9.13 -38.56 -23.63
CA LEU A 226 8.82 -37.16 -23.31
C LEU A 226 8.95 -36.88 -21.80
N GLU A 227 8.31 -37.71 -20.97
CA GLU A 227 8.36 -37.65 -19.52
C GLU A 227 9.80 -37.69 -19.01
N LYS A 228 10.59 -38.67 -19.47
CA LYS A 228 12.01 -38.78 -19.11
C LYS A 228 12.77 -37.50 -19.47
N LEU A 229 12.62 -36.98 -20.69
CA LEU A 229 13.31 -35.78 -21.13
C LEU A 229 12.92 -34.55 -20.31
N PHE A 230 11.63 -34.38 -20.03
CA PHE A 230 11.13 -33.27 -19.21
C PHE A 230 11.74 -33.29 -17.81
N LEU A 231 11.73 -34.44 -17.14
CA LEU A 231 12.31 -34.59 -15.80
C LEU A 231 13.83 -34.30 -15.80
N LEU A 232 14.55 -34.75 -16.82
CA LEU A 232 15.99 -34.46 -16.94
C LEU A 232 16.26 -32.96 -17.19
N LEU A 233 15.46 -32.31 -18.04
CA LEU A 233 15.58 -30.88 -18.30
C LEU A 233 15.28 -30.03 -17.06
N LEU A 234 14.27 -30.43 -16.27
CA LEU A 234 13.96 -29.77 -15.00
C LEU A 234 15.13 -29.88 -14.00
N LYS A 235 15.75 -31.06 -13.88
CA LYS A 235 16.95 -31.24 -13.04
C LYS A 235 18.13 -30.35 -13.45
N ILE A 236 18.28 -30.07 -14.75
CA ILE A 236 19.34 -29.19 -15.26
C ILE A 236 19.01 -27.71 -15.02
N GLN A 237 17.73 -27.34 -15.04
CA GLN A 237 17.26 -25.95 -14.88
C GLN A 237 17.58 -25.35 -13.51
N ASP A 238 17.44 -26.12 -12.42
CA ASP A 238 17.66 -25.64 -11.04
C ASP A 238 19.09 -25.15 -10.76
N SER A 239 20.02 -25.47 -11.65
CA SER A 239 21.42 -25.09 -11.57
C SER A 239 21.63 -23.70 -12.19
N LYS A 240 21.06 -22.66 -11.58
CA LYS A 240 21.28 -21.28 -12.03
C LYS A 240 22.78 -20.94 -11.95
N VAL A 241 23.38 -20.73 -13.10
CA VAL A 241 24.59 -19.93 -13.26
C VAL A 241 24.13 -18.48 -13.07
N SER A 242 24.77 -17.75 -12.16
CA SER A 242 24.56 -16.31 -12.01
C SER A 242 24.99 -15.63 -13.31
N ASP A 243 24.08 -15.52 -14.29
CA ASP A 243 24.23 -14.54 -15.36
C ASP A 243 24.13 -13.17 -14.69
N ASN A 244 25.29 -12.52 -14.56
CA ASN A 244 25.47 -11.16 -14.06
C ASN A 244 24.88 -10.10 -14.99
N ASP A 245 23.77 -10.38 -15.66
CA ASP A 245 23.03 -9.37 -16.40
C ASP A 245 22.00 -8.71 -15.48
N GLU A 246 22.51 -8.00 -14.47
CA GLU A 246 21.76 -6.98 -13.71
C GLU A 246 21.53 -5.70 -14.55
N SER A 247 21.68 -5.78 -15.87
CA SER A 247 21.31 -4.70 -16.78
C SER A 247 19.93 -5.01 -17.38
N ILE A 248 18.88 -4.36 -16.81
CA ILE A 248 17.52 -4.09 -17.32
C ILE A 248 16.39 -4.33 -16.28
N SER A 249 16.64 -4.84 -15.08
CA SER A 249 15.59 -4.94 -14.03
C SER A 249 15.36 -3.62 -13.26
N LYS A 250 15.04 -2.54 -13.98
CA LYS A 250 14.41 -1.36 -13.39
C LYS A 250 12.91 -1.60 -13.23
N ALA A 251 12.54 -2.29 -12.14
CA ALA A 251 11.25 -2.22 -11.43
C ALA A 251 10.96 -3.53 -10.69
N GLY A 252 11.68 -3.84 -9.60
CA GLY A 252 11.22 -4.67 -8.46
C GLY A 252 10.66 -6.09 -8.66
N VAL A 253 10.41 -6.56 -9.88
CA VAL A 253 9.77 -7.83 -10.20
C VAL A 253 10.84 -8.72 -10.81
N LYS A 254 11.30 -9.72 -10.05
CA LYS A 254 12.10 -10.81 -10.61
C LYS A 254 11.24 -11.51 -11.65
N GLU A 255 11.55 -11.32 -12.93
CA GLU A 255 10.83 -11.95 -14.03
C GLU A 255 10.87 -13.47 -13.83
N LYS A 256 9.70 -14.10 -13.70
CA LYS A 256 9.62 -15.56 -13.55
C LYS A 256 10.07 -16.21 -14.85
N GLU A 257 11.20 -16.91 -14.81
CA GLU A 257 11.69 -17.67 -15.96
C GLU A 257 10.78 -18.88 -16.23
N VAL A 258 10.41 -19.03 -17.50
CA VAL A 258 9.62 -20.17 -17.99
C VAL A 258 10.44 -21.46 -17.81
N PRO A 259 9.85 -22.56 -17.32
CA PRO A 259 10.53 -23.84 -17.22
C PRO A 259 11.16 -24.29 -18.54
N LEU A 260 12.39 -24.79 -18.48
CA LEU A 260 13.20 -25.20 -19.63
C LEU A 260 12.50 -26.19 -20.56
N PRO A 261 11.77 -27.22 -20.08
CA PRO A 261 11.02 -28.10 -20.98
C PRO A 261 9.93 -27.35 -21.79
N ILE A 262 9.27 -26.37 -21.17
CA ILE A 262 8.26 -25.53 -21.81
C ILE A 262 8.94 -24.55 -22.78
N ASP A 263 10.05 -23.93 -22.39
CA ASP A 263 10.87 -23.09 -23.27
C ASP A 263 11.27 -23.84 -24.56
N TRP A 264 11.65 -25.12 -24.42
CA TRP A 264 11.99 -25.96 -25.57
C TRP A 264 10.79 -26.27 -26.47
N LEU A 265 9.60 -26.50 -25.91
CA LEU A 265 8.36 -26.61 -26.70
C LEU A 265 8.04 -25.31 -27.46
N LEU A 266 8.39 -24.15 -26.89
CA LEU A 266 8.15 -22.84 -27.49
C LEU A 266 9.13 -22.47 -28.62
N LYS A 267 10.34 -23.06 -28.66
CA LYS A 267 11.35 -22.78 -29.70
C LYS A 267 10.82 -22.81 -31.15
N PRO A 268 10.12 -23.87 -31.61
CA PRO A 268 9.58 -23.90 -32.97
C PRO A 268 8.49 -22.84 -33.21
N LEU A 269 7.67 -22.53 -32.19
CA LEU A 269 6.67 -21.47 -32.26
C LEU A 269 7.33 -20.09 -32.36
N ARG A 270 8.40 -19.85 -31.57
CA ARG A 270 9.21 -18.62 -31.60
C ARG A 270 9.87 -18.41 -32.96
N LYS A 271 10.42 -19.49 -33.56
CA LYS A 271 10.98 -19.45 -34.92
C LYS A 271 9.91 -19.12 -35.97
N ARG A 272 8.73 -19.74 -35.87
CA ARG A 272 7.60 -19.46 -36.77
C ARG A 272 7.09 -18.03 -36.61
N PHE A 273 6.97 -17.55 -35.38
CA PHE A 273 6.60 -16.17 -35.08
C PHE A 273 7.58 -15.18 -35.71
N LYS A 274 8.89 -15.39 -35.48
CA LYS A 274 9.96 -14.56 -36.07
C LYS A 274 9.92 -14.56 -37.59
N PHE A 275 9.63 -15.70 -38.22
CA PHE A 275 9.51 -15.78 -39.67
C PHE A 275 8.35 -14.96 -40.25
N HIS A 276 7.19 -14.91 -39.58
CA HIS A 276 6.00 -14.22 -40.07
C HIS A 276 5.92 -12.74 -39.66
N PHE A 277 6.31 -12.41 -38.43
CA PHE A 277 6.07 -11.09 -37.84
C PHE A 277 7.33 -10.23 -37.70
N TYR A 278 8.44 -10.65 -38.31
CA TYR A 278 9.66 -9.84 -38.46
C TYR A 278 10.11 -9.78 -39.92
N GLY A 279 10.98 -8.83 -40.23
CA GLY A 279 11.53 -8.64 -41.57
C GLY A 279 10.49 -8.07 -42.55
N LYS A 280 10.59 -8.45 -43.82
CA LYS A 280 9.85 -7.84 -44.95
C LYS A 280 8.58 -8.60 -45.38
N LYS A 281 8.08 -9.53 -44.56
CA LYS A 281 6.86 -10.28 -44.88
C LYS A 281 5.64 -9.36 -44.78
N GLN A 282 4.64 -9.58 -45.63
CA GLN A 282 3.38 -8.84 -45.56
C GLN A 282 2.65 -9.01 -44.22
N THR A 283 2.86 -10.16 -43.56
CA THR A 283 2.31 -10.45 -42.23
C THR A 283 2.94 -9.61 -41.11
N ASN A 284 4.09 -8.96 -41.34
CA ASN A 284 4.65 -7.97 -40.43
C ASN A 284 4.10 -6.58 -40.82
N ASN A 285 2.85 -6.31 -40.44
CA ASN A 285 2.18 -5.04 -40.71
C ASN A 285 1.89 -4.32 -39.39
N LEU A 286 2.32 -3.06 -39.28
CA LEU A 286 2.08 -2.20 -38.11
C LEU A 286 0.61 -1.76 -38.00
N GLU A 287 -0.11 -1.70 -39.11
CA GLU A 287 -1.55 -1.37 -39.14
C GLU A 287 -2.44 -2.52 -38.66
N LYS A 288 -1.87 -3.72 -38.55
CA LYS A 288 -2.59 -4.96 -38.24
C LYS A 288 -1.97 -5.73 -37.07
N PRO A 289 -1.82 -5.12 -35.88
CA PRO A 289 -1.28 -5.81 -34.71
C PRO A 289 -2.15 -7.00 -34.27
N GLU A 290 -3.46 -6.96 -34.55
CA GLU A 290 -4.39 -8.05 -34.26
C GLU A 290 -3.96 -9.40 -34.87
N TRP A 291 -3.17 -9.39 -35.96
CA TRP A 291 -2.70 -10.62 -36.60
C TRP A 291 -1.77 -11.44 -35.72
N PHE A 292 -0.81 -10.79 -35.06
CA PHE A 292 0.11 -11.53 -34.19
C PHE A 292 -0.55 -11.90 -32.86
N PHE A 293 -1.43 -11.05 -32.32
CA PHE A 293 -2.25 -11.38 -31.16
C PHE A 293 -3.15 -12.60 -31.40
N THR A 294 -3.90 -12.60 -32.52
CA THR A 294 -4.73 -13.73 -32.94
C THR A 294 -3.91 -15.01 -33.11
N GLN A 295 -2.70 -14.90 -33.65
CA GLN A 295 -1.84 -16.07 -33.82
C GLN A 295 -1.39 -16.67 -32.48
N ILE A 296 -1.13 -15.84 -31.47
CA ILE A 296 -0.81 -16.29 -30.11
C ILE A 296 -2.02 -16.97 -29.47
N LEU A 297 -3.20 -16.35 -29.54
CA LEU A 297 -4.45 -16.95 -29.04
C LEU A 297 -4.74 -18.30 -29.69
N ASN A 298 -4.54 -18.40 -31.01
CA ASN A 298 -4.68 -19.66 -31.73
C ASN A 298 -3.71 -20.74 -31.23
N TRP A 299 -2.47 -20.37 -30.88
CA TRP A 299 -1.52 -21.32 -30.30
C TRP A 299 -1.88 -21.74 -28.88
N ILE A 300 -2.37 -20.82 -28.04
CA ILE A 300 -2.88 -21.16 -26.71
C ILE A 300 -4.02 -22.17 -26.85
N LYS A 301 -4.98 -21.90 -27.73
CA LYS A 301 -6.11 -22.79 -28.00
C LYS A 301 -5.68 -24.16 -28.53
N SER A 302 -4.83 -24.20 -29.55
CA SER A 302 -4.51 -25.45 -30.25
C SER A 302 -3.57 -26.37 -29.48
N HIS A 303 -2.79 -25.84 -28.52
CA HIS A 303 -1.86 -26.63 -27.71
C HIS A 303 -2.36 -26.83 -26.26
N GLY A 304 -3.36 -26.06 -25.82
CA GLY A 304 -3.85 -26.04 -24.43
C GLY A 304 -4.21 -27.44 -23.91
N ASP A 305 -4.97 -28.22 -24.67
CA ASP A 305 -5.38 -29.58 -24.25
C ASP A 305 -4.20 -30.52 -24.04
N PHE A 306 -3.19 -30.45 -24.91
CA PHE A 306 -1.99 -31.27 -24.77
C PHE A 306 -1.17 -30.86 -23.55
N ILE A 307 -0.99 -29.55 -23.34
CA ILE A 307 -0.26 -29.05 -22.18
C ILE A 307 -0.99 -29.46 -20.89
N GLN A 308 -2.31 -29.31 -20.84
CA GLN A 308 -3.11 -29.65 -19.66
C GLN A 308 -3.12 -31.15 -19.34
N HIS A 309 -3.29 -32.02 -20.34
CA HIS A 309 -3.54 -33.44 -20.09
C HIS A 309 -2.30 -34.33 -20.24
N THR A 310 -1.28 -33.87 -20.96
CA THR A 310 -0.05 -34.64 -21.22
C THR A 310 1.15 -34.09 -20.46
N VAL A 311 1.31 -32.75 -20.43
CA VAL A 311 2.48 -32.11 -19.81
C VAL A 311 2.28 -31.86 -18.31
N GLN A 312 1.11 -31.38 -17.87
CA GLN A 312 0.83 -31.15 -16.44
C GLN A 312 1.13 -32.38 -15.55
N PRO A 313 0.71 -33.62 -15.92
CA PRO A 313 1.02 -34.79 -15.09
C PRO A 313 2.53 -35.09 -14.95
N ILE A 314 3.36 -34.62 -15.88
CA ILE A 314 4.82 -34.74 -15.78
C ILE A 314 5.37 -33.75 -14.75
N PHE A 315 4.85 -32.52 -14.73
CA PHE A 315 5.19 -31.51 -13.72
C PHE A 315 4.76 -31.96 -12.32
N ASP A 316 3.57 -32.53 -12.19
CA ASP A 316 3.05 -33.03 -10.90
C ASP A 316 3.96 -34.13 -10.31
N LYS A 317 4.64 -34.92 -11.16
CA LYS A 317 5.62 -35.94 -10.74
C LYS A 317 6.99 -35.38 -10.39
N ALA A 318 7.34 -34.19 -10.86
CA ALA A 318 8.67 -33.62 -10.69
C ALA A 318 8.97 -33.17 -9.24
N ASN A 319 7.97 -33.08 -8.35
CA ASN A 319 8.11 -32.69 -6.95
C ASN A 319 8.79 -31.31 -6.70
N LEU A 320 8.71 -30.39 -7.68
CA LEU A 320 9.29 -29.04 -7.59
C LEU A 320 8.30 -27.97 -7.07
N GLY A 321 7.25 -28.40 -6.35
CA GLY A 321 6.10 -27.58 -6.00
C GLY A 321 5.04 -27.55 -7.12
N TYR A 322 3.90 -26.91 -6.86
CA TYR A 322 2.83 -26.80 -7.85
C TYR A 322 3.20 -25.77 -8.93
N ILE A 323 3.36 -26.23 -10.16
CA ILE A 323 3.59 -25.41 -11.35
C ILE A 323 2.46 -25.72 -12.34
N ASP A 324 1.71 -24.70 -12.74
CA ASP A 324 0.70 -24.83 -13.79
C ASP A 324 1.37 -24.71 -15.16
N ALA A 325 1.49 -25.85 -15.85
CA ALA A 325 2.16 -25.95 -17.14
C ALA A 325 1.44 -25.14 -18.23
N LYS A 326 0.11 -24.98 -18.15
CA LYS A 326 -0.66 -24.17 -19.09
C LYS A 326 -0.35 -22.70 -18.89
N PHE A 327 -0.30 -22.23 -17.65
CA PHE A 327 0.10 -20.85 -17.35
C PHE A 327 1.54 -20.57 -17.77
N GLU A 328 2.49 -21.47 -17.51
CA GLU A 328 3.87 -21.27 -17.94
C GLU A 328 4.05 -21.31 -19.46
N PHE A 329 3.24 -22.10 -20.17
CA PHE A 329 3.19 -22.07 -21.64
C PHE A 329 2.63 -20.74 -22.17
N ILE A 330 1.54 -20.24 -21.58
CA ILE A 330 0.98 -18.93 -21.92
C ILE A 330 2.00 -17.82 -21.62
N ARG A 331 2.63 -17.82 -20.43
CA ARG A 331 3.72 -16.89 -20.05
C ARG A 331 4.79 -16.83 -21.12
N GLY A 332 5.26 -18.00 -21.57
CA GLY A 332 6.29 -18.06 -22.59
C GLY A 332 5.85 -17.56 -23.97
N LEU A 333 4.56 -17.70 -24.33
CA LEU A 333 4.00 -17.08 -25.53
C LEU A 333 3.87 -15.56 -25.38
N LEU A 334 3.43 -15.07 -24.22
CA LEU A 334 3.34 -13.64 -23.93
C LEU A 334 4.72 -12.97 -24.01
N LYS A 335 5.80 -13.63 -23.56
CA LYS A 335 7.17 -13.13 -23.74
C LYS A 335 7.53 -12.90 -25.21
N ILE A 336 7.11 -13.79 -26.12
CA ILE A 336 7.30 -13.60 -27.57
C ILE A 336 6.52 -12.37 -28.07
N THR A 337 5.31 -12.18 -27.56
CA THR A 337 4.48 -11.00 -27.87
C THR A 337 5.13 -9.72 -27.38
N VAL A 338 5.62 -9.69 -26.14
CA VAL A 338 6.33 -8.55 -25.54
C VAL A 338 7.55 -8.16 -26.37
N GLU A 339 8.43 -9.12 -26.71
CA GLU A 339 9.61 -8.88 -27.58
C GLU A 339 9.22 -8.23 -28.92
N LYS A 340 8.06 -8.59 -29.48
CA LYS A 340 7.53 -8.01 -30.71
C LYS A 340 6.97 -6.61 -30.50
N MET A 341 6.21 -6.42 -29.43
CA MET A 341 5.64 -5.12 -29.07
C MET A 341 6.76 -4.10 -28.84
N GLU A 342 7.78 -4.42 -28.05
CA GLU A 342 8.93 -3.56 -27.79
C GLU A 342 9.67 -3.16 -29.07
N HIS A 343 9.81 -4.08 -30.03
CA HIS A 343 10.39 -3.78 -31.34
C HIS A 343 9.48 -2.87 -32.19
N SER A 344 8.16 -3.00 -32.08
CA SER A 344 7.19 -2.24 -32.88
C SER A 344 6.89 -0.84 -32.32
N VAL A 345 6.87 -0.67 -31.00
CA VAL A 345 6.48 0.59 -30.33
C VAL A 345 7.25 1.81 -30.84
N PRO A 346 8.59 1.78 -31.00
CA PRO A 346 9.32 2.95 -31.51
C PRO A 346 8.85 3.44 -32.89
N LEU A 347 8.32 2.54 -33.73
CA LEU A 347 7.79 2.85 -35.06
C LEU A 347 6.32 3.32 -35.00
N LEU A 348 5.58 2.92 -33.96
CA LEU A 348 4.18 3.29 -33.77
C LEU A 348 4.05 4.69 -33.17
N LEU A 349 4.99 5.10 -32.30
CA LEU A 349 4.94 6.41 -31.63
C LEU A 349 4.98 7.62 -32.58
N THR A 350 5.30 7.42 -33.87
CA THR A 350 5.29 8.48 -34.88
C THR A 350 3.92 8.73 -35.50
N ASP A 351 2.97 7.81 -35.37
CA ASP A 351 1.63 7.90 -35.95
C ASP A 351 0.56 7.64 -34.87
N ASP A 352 -0.18 8.69 -34.54
CA ASP A 352 -1.18 8.69 -33.47
C ASP A 352 -2.29 7.66 -33.71
N ALA A 353 -2.73 7.47 -34.97
CA ALA A 353 -3.81 6.54 -35.28
C ALA A 353 -3.35 5.08 -35.16
N LEU A 354 -2.14 4.77 -35.65
CA LEU A 354 -1.56 3.44 -35.52
C LEU A 354 -1.29 3.08 -34.06
N PHE A 355 -0.78 4.05 -33.28
CA PHE A 355 -0.52 3.84 -31.87
C PHE A 355 -1.81 3.63 -31.07
N SER A 356 -2.86 4.43 -31.32
CA SER A 356 -4.16 4.23 -30.66
C SER A 356 -4.75 2.85 -30.95
N HIS A 357 -4.77 2.45 -32.23
CA HIS A 357 -5.25 1.11 -32.63
C HIS A 357 -4.43 0.00 -31.97
N PHE A 358 -3.11 0.17 -31.88
CA PHE A 358 -2.24 -0.79 -31.19
C PHE A 358 -2.55 -0.92 -29.69
N VAL A 359 -2.83 0.20 -29.00
CA VAL A 359 -3.26 0.18 -27.60
C VAL A 359 -4.58 -0.58 -27.46
N ASP A 360 -5.57 -0.28 -28.31
CA ASP A 360 -6.89 -0.92 -28.27
C ASP A 360 -6.79 -2.44 -28.45
N GLU A 361 -6.05 -2.88 -29.47
CA GLU A 361 -5.82 -4.31 -29.73
C GLU A 361 -5.03 -5.00 -28.61
N THR A 362 -4.12 -4.29 -27.94
CA THR A 362 -3.37 -4.81 -26.79
C THR A 362 -4.29 -5.01 -25.58
N LEU A 363 -5.16 -4.03 -25.28
CA LEU A 363 -6.12 -4.11 -24.19
C LEU A 363 -7.12 -5.26 -24.43
N LEU A 364 -7.65 -5.37 -25.65
CA LEU A 364 -8.53 -6.46 -26.06
C LEU A 364 -7.84 -7.83 -25.92
N PHE A 365 -6.62 -7.96 -26.44
CA PHE A 365 -5.84 -9.19 -26.34
C PHE A 365 -5.62 -9.62 -24.87
N GLN A 366 -5.28 -8.68 -23.99
CA GLN A 366 -5.08 -8.98 -22.57
C GLN A 366 -6.39 -9.47 -21.92
N GLN A 367 -7.52 -8.81 -22.21
CA GLN A 367 -8.83 -9.23 -21.70
C GLN A 367 -9.22 -10.62 -22.21
N GLU A 368 -8.97 -10.93 -23.48
CA GLU A 368 -9.22 -12.27 -24.03
C GLU A 368 -8.36 -13.35 -23.38
N VAL A 369 -7.07 -13.07 -23.13
CA VAL A 369 -6.17 -14.00 -22.43
C VAL A 369 -6.68 -14.31 -21.03
N HIS A 370 -7.13 -13.29 -20.29
CA HIS A 370 -7.70 -13.47 -18.96
C HIS A 370 -9.04 -14.23 -19.01
N ASN A 371 -10.00 -13.74 -19.78
CA ASN A 371 -11.39 -14.22 -19.77
C ASN A 371 -11.57 -15.62 -20.38
N LEU A 372 -10.76 -15.98 -21.40
CA LEU A 372 -10.91 -17.27 -22.09
C LEU A 372 -10.04 -18.39 -21.49
N TYR A 373 -8.95 -18.04 -20.80
CA TYR A 373 -7.97 -19.03 -20.34
C TYR A 373 -7.69 -18.97 -18.84
N ASP A 374 -8.44 -18.15 -18.09
CA ASP A 374 -8.29 -17.94 -16.64
C ASP A 374 -6.86 -17.53 -16.25
N TYR A 375 -6.15 -16.85 -17.15
CA TYR A 375 -4.78 -16.43 -16.90
C TYR A 375 -4.75 -15.36 -15.79
N PRO A 376 -3.85 -15.43 -14.79
CA PRO A 376 -3.89 -14.54 -13.64
C PRO A 376 -3.84 -13.06 -14.03
N THR A 377 -4.77 -12.25 -13.52
CA THR A 377 -4.77 -10.79 -13.76
C THR A 377 -3.45 -10.18 -13.32
N SER A 378 -2.89 -10.59 -12.18
CA SER A 378 -1.60 -10.10 -11.65
C SER A 378 -0.43 -10.08 -12.64
N ASP A 379 -0.47 -10.90 -13.69
CA ASP A 379 0.61 -11.06 -14.65
C ASP A 379 0.36 -10.26 -15.94
N HIS A 380 0.73 -8.98 -15.89
CA HIS A 380 0.40 -7.96 -16.89
C HIS A 380 1.55 -7.71 -17.90
N GLN A 381 2.21 -8.76 -18.37
CA GLN A 381 3.41 -8.66 -19.23
C GLN A 381 3.25 -7.76 -20.46
N CYS A 382 2.14 -7.86 -21.20
CA CYS A 382 1.91 -7.03 -22.38
C CYS A 382 1.60 -5.57 -22.02
N LEU A 383 0.86 -5.32 -20.94
CA LEU A 383 0.55 -3.96 -20.47
C LEU A 383 1.80 -3.23 -19.98
N ASN A 384 2.79 -3.97 -19.45
CA ASN A 384 4.09 -3.40 -19.04
C ASN A 384 4.81 -2.66 -20.18
N VAL A 385 4.59 -3.06 -21.44
CA VAL A 385 5.14 -2.38 -22.62
C VAL A 385 4.45 -1.03 -22.86
N LEU A 386 3.13 -0.96 -22.63
CA LEU A 386 2.36 0.28 -22.80
C LEU A 386 2.69 1.32 -21.72
N VAL A 387 3.11 0.88 -20.54
CA VAL A 387 3.47 1.78 -19.43
C VAL A 387 4.94 2.20 -19.41
N MET A 388 5.74 1.83 -20.42
CA MET A 388 7.09 2.37 -20.58
C MET A 388 7.00 3.91 -20.72
N PRO A 389 7.93 4.71 -20.14
CA PRO A 389 7.73 6.15 -19.97
C PRO A 389 7.24 6.91 -21.21
N LYS A 390 7.95 6.78 -22.35
CA LYS A 390 7.58 7.44 -23.62
C LYS A 390 6.24 6.95 -24.19
N CYS A 391 5.95 5.67 -23.99
CA CYS A 391 4.73 5.03 -24.47
C CYS A 391 3.52 5.51 -23.66
N LEU A 392 3.67 5.53 -22.34
CA LEU A 392 2.66 6.00 -21.40
C LEU A 392 2.37 7.48 -21.60
N ASP A 393 3.41 8.31 -21.73
CA ASP A 393 3.25 9.75 -21.98
C ASP A 393 2.40 10.00 -23.23
N LYS A 394 2.71 9.27 -24.32
CA LYS A 394 1.97 9.37 -25.58
C LYS A 394 0.54 8.85 -25.43
N TRP A 395 0.33 7.74 -24.73
CA TRP A 395 -1.00 7.18 -24.51
C TRP A 395 -1.88 8.13 -23.71
N VAL A 396 -1.41 8.64 -22.57
CA VAL A 396 -2.16 9.62 -21.76
C VAL A 396 -2.46 10.89 -22.56
N GLU A 397 -1.51 11.37 -23.37
CA GLU A 397 -1.72 12.53 -24.25
C GLU A 397 -2.86 12.29 -25.26
N LEU A 398 -2.85 11.14 -25.94
CA LEU A 398 -3.89 10.78 -26.91
C LEU A 398 -5.25 10.59 -26.22
N GLU A 399 -5.27 9.91 -25.08
CA GLU A 399 -6.48 9.65 -24.31
C GLU A 399 -7.16 10.97 -23.93
N HIS A 400 -6.38 11.92 -23.41
CA HIS A 400 -6.86 13.25 -23.07
C HIS A 400 -7.35 14.03 -24.30
N ARG A 401 -6.63 13.97 -25.42
CA ARG A 401 -6.99 14.68 -26.65
C ARG A 401 -8.30 14.15 -27.25
N TYR A 402 -8.41 12.84 -27.44
CA TYR A 402 -9.61 12.21 -27.99
C TYR A 402 -10.81 12.37 -27.07
N ALA A 403 -10.61 12.28 -25.75
CA ALA A 403 -11.68 12.54 -24.81
C ALA A 403 -12.20 13.99 -24.89
N LYS A 404 -11.32 14.98 -25.09
CA LYS A 404 -11.74 16.38 -25.31
C LYS A 404 -12.49 16.58 -26.63
N GLU A 405 -12.05 15.93 -27.71
CA GLU A 405 -12.75 15.97 -28.99
C GLU A 405 -14.14 15.34 -28.89
N ASN A 406 -14.25 14.20 -28.22
CA ASN A 406 -15.52 13.54 -27.92
C ASN A 406 -16.43 14.42 -27.05
N LEU A 407 -15.88 15.03 -25.99
CA LEU A 407 -16.64 15.95 -25.14
C LEU A 407 -17.23 17.12 -25.93
N LYS A 408 -16.43 17.73 -26.81
CA LYS A 408 -16.89 18.82 -27.68
C LYS A 408 -18.02 18.34 -28.60
N SER A 409 -17.83 17.19 -29.25
CA SER A 409 -18.85 16.60 -30.13
C SER A 409 -20.17 16.32 -29.40
N LEU A 410 -20.10 15.76 -28.19
CA LEU A 410 -21.26 15.47 -27.34
C LEU A 410 -22.05 16.73 -27.00
N VAL A 411 -21.37 17.84 -26.71
CA VAL A 411 -22.02 19.09 -26.28
C VAL A 411 -22.52 19.92 -27.46
N THR A 412 -21.86 19.87 -28.62
CA THR A 412 -22.29 20.61 -29.82
C THR A 412 -23.41 19.93 -30.58
N SER A 413 -23.76 18.68 -30.24
CA SER A 413 -24.91 17.99 -30.81
C SER A 413 -26.20 18.80 -30.61
N SER A 414 -27.07 18.82 -31.62
CA SER A 414 -28.36 19.51 -31.56
C SER A 414 -29.34 18.89 -30.54
N THR A 415 -29.10 17.65 -30.15
CA THR A 415 -29.88 16.90 -29.15
C THR A 415 -29.21 16.83 -27.79
N ALA A 416 -27.99 17.38 -27.64
CA ALA A 416 -27.16 17.29 -26.44
C ALA A 416 -27.92 17.54 -25.12
N TRP A 417 -28.76 18.57 -25.08
CA TRP A 417 -29.47 19.02 -23.89
C TRP A 417 -30.92 18.55 -23.82
N LYS A 418 -31.30 17.56 -24.63
CA LYS A 418 -32.63 16.95 -24.60
C LYS A 418 -32.58 15.62 -23.87
N GLY A 419 -33.68 15.27 -23.20
CA GLY A 419 -33.83 13.96 -22.58
C GLY A 419 -34.02 12.88 -23.64
N LYS A 420 -33.27 11.78 -23.53
CA LYS A 420 -33.22 10.69 -24.52
C LYS A 420 -34.59 10.06 -24.84
N TYR A 421 -35.51 10.04 -23.86
CA TYR A 421 -36.84 9.43 -23.97
C TYR A 421 -37.99 10.44 -24.01
N GLN A 422 -37.72 11.73 -24.28
CA GLN A 422 -38.80 12.74 -24.34
C GLN A 422 -39.86 12.45 -25.41
N ASP A 423 -39.49 11.75 -26.50
CA ASP A 423 -40.36 11.49 -27.65
C ASP A 423 -40.91 10.05 -27.71
N VAL A 424 -40.48 9.17 -26.81
CA VAL A 424 -40.95 7.78 -26.76
C VAL A 424 -42.07 7.71 -25.72
N GLY A 425 -43.31 7.50 -26.16
CA GLY A 425 -44.52 7.46 -25.31
C GLY A 425 -44.61 6.26 -24.34
N GLY A 426 -43.50 5.91 -23.68
CA GLY A 426 -43.36 4.85 -22.68
C GLY A 426 -43.05 5.40 -21.28
N GLU A 427 -42.46 4.54 -20.43
CA GLU A 427 -42.14 4.83 -19.02
C GLU A 427 -41.42 6.18 -18.86
N VAL A 428 -41.94 6.97 -17.94
CA VAL A 428 -41.45 8.31 -17.65
C VAL A 428 -40.06 8.19 -17.05
N ASP A 429 -39.02 8.50 -17.84
CA ASP A 429 -37.63 8.58 -17.33
C ASP A 429 -37.59 9.47 -16.08
N GLU A 430 -37.45 8.84 -14.91
CA GLU A 430 -37.47 9.51 -13.60
C GLU A 430 -36.24 10.42 -13.40
N THR A 431 -35.17 10.18 -14.17
CA THR A 431 -33.89 10.89 -14.06
C THR A 431 -33.84 12.14 -14.94
N ARG A 432 -34.63 12.18 -16.02
CA ARG A 432 -34.67 13.29 -17.00
C ARG A 432 -33.28 13.68 -17.50
N THR A 433 -32.44 12.67 -17.70
CA THR A 433 -31.02 12.88 -17.99
C THR A 433 -30.84 13.35 -19.44
N PRO A 434 -30.13 14.47 -19.67
CA PRO A 434 -29.81 14.90 -21.02
C PRO A 434 -28.72 14.03 -21.66
N GLU A 435 -28.80 13.86 -22.98
CA GLU A 435 -27.88 13.01 -23.76
C GLU A 435 -26.40 13.34 -23.54
N CYS A 436 -26.06 14.64 -23.40
CA CYS A 436 -24.68 15.05 -23.15
C CYS A 436 -24.14 14.56 -21.80
N ALA A 437 -24.98 14.47 -20.76
CA ALA A 437 -24.56 14.02 -19.45
C ALA A 437 -24.37 12.50 -19.41
N GLU A 438 -25.25 11.75 -20.06
CA GLU A 438 -25.11 10.28 -20.22
C GLU A 438 -23.88 9.94 -21.07
N GLY A 439 -23.70 10.62 -22.21
CA GLY A 439 -22.54 10.46 -23.07
C GLY A 439 -21.24 10.83 -22.36
N PHE A 440 -21.26 11.87 -21.53
CA PHE A 440 -20.10 12.27 -20.73
C PHE A 440 -19.72 11.24 -19.66
N VAL A 441 -20.70 10.71 -18.92
CA VAL A 441 -20.45 9.61 -17.97
C VAL A 441 -19.91 8.38 -18.71
N THR A 442 -20.49 8.03 -19.86
CA THR A 442 -20.01 6.92 -20.69
C THR A 442 -18.55 7.12 -21.11
N LEU A 443 -18.19 8.34 -21.54
CA LEU A 443 -16.81 8.69 -21.89
C LEU A 443 -15.87 8.47 -20.70
N LEU A 444 -16.25 8.92 -19.50
CA LEU A 444 -15.45 8.71 -18.30
C LEU A 444 -15.32 7.21 -17.98
N THR A 445 -16.39 6.42 -18.06
CA THR A 445 -16.35 4.97 -17.84
C THR A 445 -15.41 4.27 -18.82
N VAL A 446 -15.46 4.64 -20.10
CA VAL A 446 -14.55 4.08 -21.12
C VAL A 446 -13.09 4.37 -20.77
N ILE A 447 -12.77 5.57 -20.27
CA ILE A 447 -11.40 5.88 -19.81
C ILE A 447 -11.03 5.00 -18.61
N THR A 448 -11.93 4.83 -17.62
CA THR A 448 -11.68 3.93 -16.47
C THR A 448 -11.39 2.51 -16.90
N ASP A 449 -12.16 1.97 -17.85
CA ASP A 449 -11.98 0.61 -18.34
C ASP A 449 -10.61 0.38 -19.02
N ARG A 450 -9.98 1.45 -19.52
CA ARG A 450 -8.68 1.37 -20.19
C ARG A 450 -7.49 1.33 -19.24
N TYR A 451 -7.62 1.88 -18.02
CA TYR A 451 -6.52 1.92 -17.05
C TYR A 451 -6.74 1.07 -15.80
N LYS A 452 -7.95 0.59 -15.52
CA LYS A 452 -8.28 -0.16 -14.30
C LYS A 452 -7.41 -1.40 -14.07
N ASP A 453 -6.96 -2.04 -15.16
CA ASP A 453 -6.15 -3.26 -15.13
C ASP A 453 -4.64 -2.97 -15.15
N LEU A 454 -4.20 -1.70 -15.02
CA LEU A 454 -2.78 -1.38 -14.89
C LEU A 454 -2.25 -1.75 -13.50
N THR A 455 -1.03 -2.29 -13.44
CA THR A 455 -0.38 -2.73 -12.18
C THR A 455 0.03 -1.59 -11.26
N SER A 456 0.47 -0.47 -11.84
CA SER A 456 1.01 0.67 -11.10
C SER A 456 -0.08 1.69 -10.84
N HIS A 457 -0.37 1.92 -9.56
CA HIS A 457 -1.28 2.98 -9.14
C HIS A 457 -0.82 4.37 -9.59
N GLU A 458 0.49 4.62 -9.70
CA GLU A 458 1.02 5.88 -10.24
C GLU A 458 0.58 6.08 -11.69
N ASN A 459 0.60 5.02 -12.50
CA ASN A 459 0.15 5.07 -13.89
C ASN A 459 -1.36 5.26 -13.97
N GLN A 460 -2.14 4.56 -13.13
CA GLN A 460 -3.59 4.73 -13.05
C GLN A 460 -3.97 6.18 -12.66
N MET A 461 -3.24 6.77 -11.70
CA MET A 461 -3.45 8.16 -11.28
C MET A 461 -3.30 9.16 -12.44
N ARG A 462 -2.37 8.91 -13.38
CA ARG A 462 -2.22 9.78 -14.57
C ARG A 462 -3.46 9.80 -15.47
N PHE A 463 -4.18 8.68 -15.58
CA PHE A 463 -5.44 8.63 -16.33
C PHE A 463 -6.62 9.17 -15.50
N LEU A 464 -6.60 9.00 -14.19
CA LEU A 464 -7.56 9.65 -13.32
C LEU A 464 -7.47 11.18 -13.44
N ASP A 465 -6.26 11.74 -13.55
CA ASP A 465 -6.07 13.18 -13.78
C ASP A 465 -6.74 13.65 -15.07
N VAL A 466 -6.68 12.85 -16.14
CA VAL A 466 -7.42 13.10 -17.40
C VAL A 466 -8.93 13.17 -17.14
N GLN A 467 -9.49 12.23 -16.36
CA GLN A 467 -10.92 12.24 -16.00
C GLN A 467 -11.30 13.45 -15.15
N LEU A 468 -10.46 13.82 -14.18
CA LEU A 468 -10.67 14.99 -13.31
C LEU A 468 -10.60 16.31 -14.09
N ASP A 469 -9.71 16.40 -15.08
CA ASP A 469 -9.63 17.56 -15.97
C ASP A 469 -10.84 17.67 -16.89
N LEU A 470 -11.32 16.55 -17.46
CA LEU A 470 -12.57 16.52 -18.23
C LEU A 470 -13.79 16.90 -17.38
N LEU A 471 -13.86 16.40 -16.14
CA LEU A 471 -14.90 16.80 -15.17
C LEU A 471 -14.87 18.29 -14.91
N ARG A 472 -13.67 18.85 -14.70
CA ARG A 472 -13.51 20.30 -14.48
C ARG A 472 -13.99 21.08 -15.70
N GLU A 473 -13.57 20.70 -16.91
CA GLU A 473 -13.97 21.35 -18.17
C GLU A 473 -15.50 21.26 -18.37
N PHE A 474 -16.12 20.09 -18.14
CA PHE A 474 -17.57 19.95 -18.27
C PHE A 474 -18.34 20.79 -17.23
N ILE A 475 -17.90 20.79 -15.98
CA ILE A 475 -18.57 21.55 -14.90
C ILE A 475 -18.40 23.06 -15.11
N ASP A 476 -17.18 23.53 -15.34
CA ASP A 476 -16.85 24.95 -15.39
C ASP A 476 -17.27 25.57 -16.74
N ASP A 477 -16.96 24.92 -17.87
CA ASP A 477 -17.15 25.53 -19.20
C ASP A 477 -18.49 25.19 -19.83
N GLN A 478 -19.14 24.09 -19.42
CA GLN A 478 -20.44 23.69 -19.98
C GLN A 478 -21.59 23.96 -19.02
N LEU A 479 -21.58 23.36 -17.83
CA LEU A 479 -22.70 23.49 -16.89
C LEU A 479 -22.79 24.91 -16.30
N ASN A 480 -21.69 25.44 -15.77
CA ASN A 480 -21.69 26.77 -15.14
C ASN A 480 -21.97 27.88 -16.14
N GLU A 481 -21.35 27.87 -17.32
CA GLU A 481 -21.58 28.92 -18.33
C GLU A 481 -23.01 28.89 -18.87
N LYS A 482 -23.57 27.72 -19.20
CA LYS A 482 -24.99 27.63 -19.62
C LYS A 482 -25.94 28.02 -18.50
N ALA A 483 -25.67 27.62 -17.26
CA ALA A 483 -26.47 28.06 -16.12
C ALA A 483 -26.45 29.58 -15.95
N LYS A 484 -25.32 30.25 -16.20
CA LYS A 484 -25.20 31.72 -16.17
C LYS A 484 -25.97 32.37 -17.34
N GLU A 485 -25.81 31.87 -18.56
CA GLU A 485 -26.47 32.37 -19.78
C GLU A 485 -28.00 32.43 -19.61
N TYR A 486 -28.60 31.34 -19.09
CA TYR A 486 -30.05 31.24 -18.91
C TYR A 486 -30.53 31.75 -17.54
N SER A 487 -29.65 32.35 -16.74
CA SER A 487 -29.99 32.68 -15.35
C SER A 487 -31.05 33.78 -15.18
N ASN A 488 -31.27 34.61 -16.21
CA ASN A 488 -32.34 35.60 -16.24
C ASN A 488 -33.73 34.97 -16.45
N ASN A 489 -33.78 33.76 -17.00
CA ASN A 489 -35.00 32.99 -17.19
C ASN A 489 -34.82 31.55 -16.67
N PRO A 490 -34.84 31.34 -15.33
CA PRO A 490 -34.56 30.04 -14.73
C PRO A 490 -35.65 28.97 -14.97
N ILE A 491 -36.74 29.34 -15.66
CA ILE A 491 -37.83 28.41 -16.04
C ILE A 491 -37.59 27.87 -17.46
N ASP A 492 -36.58 28.38 -18.18
CA ASP A 492 -36.24 27.93 -19.52
C ASP A 492 -35.87 26.42 -19.54
N PRO A 493 -36.34 25.64 -20.52
CA PRO A 493 -36.01 24.22 -20.62
C PRO A 493 -34.50 23.94 -20.61
N MET A 494 -33.68 24.82 -21.16
CA MET A 494 -32.22 24.68 -21.13
C MET A 494 -31.69 24.77 -19.70
N PHE A 495 -32.19 25.73 -18.90
CA PHE A 495 -31.80 25.89 -17.51
C PHE A 495 -32.16 24.65 -16.68
N LEU A 496 -33.36 24.09 -16.90
CA LEU A 496 -33.82 22.88 -16.22
C LEU A 496 -33.03 21.64 -16.67
N SER A 497 -32.67 21.55 -17.95
CA SER A 497 -31.83 20.47 -18.49
C SER A 497 -30.42 20.48 -17.90
N VAL A 498 -29.80 21.66 -17.79
CA VAL A 498 -28.50 21.83 -17.11
C VAL A 498 -28.57 21.39 -15.64
N LEU A 499 -29.69 21.69 -14.96
CA LEU A 499 -29.91 21.25 -13.58
C LEU A 499 -30.02 19.72 -13.48
N ASN A 500 -30.72 19.06 -14.41
CA ASN A 500 -30.78 17.59 -14.47
C ASN A 500 -29.41 16.99 -14.76
N ALA A 501 -28.63 17.55 -15.70
CA ALA A 501 -27.26 17.10 -15.98
C ALA A 501 -26.39 17.15 -14.73
N ALA A 502 -26.40 18.27 -14.02
CA ALA A 502 -25.62 18.45 -12.79
C ALA A 502 -26.04 17.44 -11.72
N HIS A 503 -27.34 17.19 -11.56
CA HIS A 503 -27.85 16.21 -10.60
C HIS A 503 -27.46 14.77 -10.95
N PHE A 504 -27.61 14.38 -12.22
CA PHE A 504 -27.26 13.05 -12.69
C PHE A 504 -25.77 12.76 -12.49
N ILE A 505 -24.90 13.70 -12.87
CA ILE A 505 -23.45 13.53 -12.69
C ILE A 505 -23.08 13.49 -11.20
N SER A 506 -23.70 14.32 -10.34
CA SER A 506 -23.51 14.18 -8.89
C SER A 506 -23.86 12.78 -8.40
N TYR A 507 -25.02 12.26 -8.80
CA TYR A 507 -25.49 10.94 -8.39
C TYR A 507 -24.54 9.82 -8.84
N VAL A 508 -24.05 9.87 -10.08
CA VAL A 508 -23.07 8.88 -10.59
C VAL A 508 -21.74 8.98 -9.86
N LEU A 509 -21.23 10.20 -9.63
CA LEU A 509 -19.96 10.38 -8.93
C LEU A 509 -20.04 9.96 -7.46
N GLU A 510 -21.17 10.16 -6.79
CA GLU A 510 -21.42 9.65 -5.44
C GLU A 510 -21.30 8.11 -5.41
N ASP A 511 -21.90 7.40 -6.36
CA ASP A 511 -21.73 5.94 -6.49
C ASP A 511 -20.27 5.54 -6.77
N TRP A 512 -19.58 6.29 -7.65
CA TRP A 512 -18.18 6.00 -7.99
C TRP A 512 -17.23 6.17 -6.81
N THR A 513 -17.53 7.04 -5.85
CA THR A 513 -16.70 7.16 -4.64
C THR A 513 -16.66 5.88 -3.81
N GLU A 514 -17.64 4.99 -3.95
CA GLU A 514 -17.71 3.71 -3.23
C GLU A 514 -17.03 2.56 -4.00
N GLN A 515 -16.60 2.77 -5.24
CA GLN A 515 -15.98 1.72 -6.04
C GLN A 515 -14.51 1.49 -5.64
N ALA A 516 -14.12 0.22 -5.58
CA ALA A 516 -12.81 -0.22 -5.07
C ALA A 516 -11.62 0.47 -5.76
N ILE A 517 -11.67 0.67 -7.07
CA ILE A 517 -10.60 1.34 -7.83
C ILE A 517 -10.38 2.78 -7.36
N PHE A 518 -11.44 3.57 -7.19
CA PHE A 518 -11.31 4.96 -6.80
C PHE A 518 -10.94 5.12 -5.32
N LEU A 519 -11.38 4.19 -4.46
CA LEU A 519 -10.94 4.11 -3.07
C LEU A 519 -9.44 3.80 -2.97
N GLN A 520 -8.94 2.83 -3.74
CA GLN A 520 -7.51 2.49 -3.79
C GLN A 520 -6.67 3.66 -4.30
N LEU A 521 -7.12 4.35 -5.36
CA LEU A 521 -6.44 5.53 -5.89
C LEU A 521 -6.44 6.70 -4.91
N HIS A 522 -7.52 6.89 -4.14
CA HIS A 522 -7.56 7.89 -3.08
C HIS A 522 -6.52 7.60 -1.99
N GLU A 523 -6.45 6.36 -1.51
CA GLU A 523 -5.47 5.94 -0.50
C GLU A 523 -4.04 6.15 -0.98
N GLN A 524 -3.73 5.79 -2.23
CA GLN A 524 -2.40 6.00 -2.82
C GLN A 524 -2.05 7.48 -2.95
N LYS A 525 -3.03 8.34 -3.27
CA LYS A 525 -2.84 9.80 -3.30
C LYS A 525 -2.54 10.38 -1.92
N LEU A 526 -3.14 9.84 -0.86
CA LEU A 526 -2.85 10.24 0.52
C LEU A 526 -1.44 9.81 0.95
N LEU A 527 -0.97 8.65 0.50
CA LEU A 527 0.36 8.13 0.80
C LEU A 527 1.47 8.89 0.05
N SER A 528 1.20 9.37 -1.17
CA SER A 528 2.18 10.07 -2.01
C SER A 528 2.30 11.57 -1.69
N ASN A 529 1.22 12.21 -1.25
CA ASN A 529 1.25 13.62 -0.85
C ASN A 529 1.69 13.76 0.62
N CYS A 530 2.97 14.10 0.85
CA CYS A 530 3.50 14.52 2.16
C CYS A 530 2.98 15.88 2.65
N GLU A 531 2.09 16.55 1.91
CA GLU A 531 1.44 17.79 2.33
C GLU A 531 0.18 17.49 3.12
N ALA A 532 -0.10 18.32 4.13
CA ALA A 532 -1.23 18.15 5.03
C ALA A 532 -2.51 17.89 4.21
N PRO A 533 -3.20 16.75 4.44
CA PRO A 533 -4.43 16.45 3.71
C PRO A 533 -5.40 17.61 3.93
N ASP A 534 -6.04 18.06 2.86
CA ASP A 534 -7.25 18.88 2.98
C ASP A 534 -8.20 18.02 3.83
N GLU A 535 -8.36 18.34 5.13
CA GLU A 535 -9.00 17.47 6.16
C GLU A 535 -10.44 17.03 5.81
N GLN A 536 -10.95 17.53 4.68
CA GLN A 536 -12.29 17.30 4.15
C GLN A 536 -12.33 16.43 2.89
N SER A 537 -11.20 16.00 2.31
CA SER A 537 -11.21 15.15 1.11
C SER A 537 -11.26 13.68 1.50
N THR A 538 -12.46 13.11 1.45
CA THR A 538 -12.80 11.70 1.66
C THR A 538 -12.74 10.83 0.39
N GLY A 539 -12.67 11.44 -0.80
CA GLY A 539 -12.61 10.74 -2.08
C GLY A 539 -11.94 11.56 -3.19
N VAL A 540 -11.62 10.91 -4.32
CA VAL A 540 -10.95 11.56 -5.46
C VAL A 540 -11.84 12.57 -6.21
N PHE A 541 -13.17 12.45 -6.10
CA PHE A 541 -14.14 13.28 -6.80
C PHE A 541 -14.75 14.41 -5.95
N ASP A 542 -14.36 14.55 -4.68
CA ASP A 542 -15.00 15.45 -3.71
C ASP A 542 -15.02 16.91 -4.14
N HIS A 543 -13.96 17.37 -4.80
CA HIS A 543 -13.92 18.73 -5.35
C HIS A 543 -14.99 18.95 -6.44
N SER A 544 -15.14 17.98 -7.35
CA SER A 544 -16.15 18.02 -8.42
C SER A 544 -17.56 17.92 -7.84
N LEU A 545 -17.77 17.03 -6.86
CA LEU A 545 -19.04 16.90 -6.13
C LEU A 545 -19.44 18.20 -5.42
N ARG A 546 -18.50 18.82 -4.67
CA ARG A 546 -18.74 20.13 -4.02
C ARG A 546 -19.15 21.20 -5.04
N LYS A 547 -18.50 21.27 -6.20
CA LYS A 547 -18.87 22.22 -7.27
C LYS A 547 -20.27 21.95 -7.82
N LEU A 548 -20.59 20.69 -8.14
CA LEU A 548 -21.90 20.31 -8.68
C LEU A 548 -23.04 20.57 -7.69
N HIS A 549 -22.85 20.24 -6.40
CA HIS A 549 -23.83 20.54 -5.36
C HIS A 549 -24.06 22.05 -5.21
N ASN A 550 -22.99 22.84 -5.19
CA ASN A 550 -23.10 24.29 -5.13
C ASN A 550 -23.83 24.88 -6.34
N LEU A 551 -23.59 24.34 -7.55
CA LEU A 551 -24.30 24.74 -8.76
C LEU A 551 -25.80 24.39 -8.66
N LYS A 552 -26.13 23.15 -8.28
CA LYS A 552 -27.50 22.67 -8.09
C LYS A 552 -28.28 23.56 -7.12
N GLU A 553 -27.70 23.86 -5.96
CA GLU A 553 -28.33 24.70 -4.94
C GLU A 553 -28.57 26.13 -5.45
N LYS A 554 -27.58 26.75 -6.12
CA LYS A 554 -27.74 28.08 -6.72
C LYS A 554 -28.83 28.11 -7.79
N MET A 555 -28.91 27.09 -8.62
CA MET A 555 -29.93 27.00 -9.68
C MET A 555 -31.33 26.81 -9.11
N LEU A 556 -31.49 25.89 -8.14
CA LEU A 556 -32.76 25.69 -7.43
C LEU A 556 -33.23 26.99 -6.75
N GLN A 557 -32.32 27.70 -6.10
CA GLN A 557 -32.62 28.97 -5.45
C GLN A 557 -33.14 30.02 -6.45
N LYS A 558 -32.51 30.15 -7.63
CA LYS A 558 -32.99 31.07 -8.68
C LYS A 558 -34.38 30.71 -9.20
N ILE A 559 -34.68 29.41 -9.34
CA ILE A 559 -36.03 28.95 -9.74
C ILE A 559 -37.06 29.38 -8.69
N VAL A 560 -36.76 29.12 -7.41
CA VAL A 560 -37.64 29.50 -6.30
C VAL A 560 -37.87 31.01 -6.28
N GLU A 561 -36.81 31.82 -6.32
CA GLU A 561 -36.90 33.29 -6.34
C GLU A 561 -37.77 33.80 -7.49
N LYS A 562 -37.57 33.27 -8.71
CA LYS A 562 -38.36 33.68 -9.88
C LYS A 562 -39.84 33.35 -9.70
N VAL A 563 -40.16 32.12 -9.29
CA VAL A 563 -41.56 31.68 -9.11
C VAL A 563 -42.24 32.47 -7.99
N ILE A 564 -41.53 32.75 -6.89
CA ILE A 564 -42.05 33.53 -5.77
C ILE A 564 -42.28 34.99 -6.16
N ASN A 565 -41.38 35.61 -6.92
CA ASN A 565 -41.59 36.98 -7.40
C ASN A 565 -42.80 37.07 -8.34
N ASP A 566 -42.91 36.15 -9.31
CA ASP A 566 -44.07 36.08 -10.21
C ASP A 566 -45.37 35.81 -9.42
N PHE A 567 -45.32 35.02 -8.34
CA PHE A 567 -46.45 34.79 -7.44
C PHE A 567 -46.84 36.07 -6.69
N LYS A 568 -45.88 36.83 -6.14
CA LYS A 568 -46.14 38.09 -5.43
C LYS A 568 -46.87 39.08 -6.31
N ASP A 569 -46.44 39.24 -7.56
CA ASP A 569 -47.08 40.15 -8.52
C ASP A 569 -48.56 39.78 -8.73
N ARG A 570 -48.84 38.49 -8.98
CA ARG A 570 -50.19 37.95 -9.19
C ARG A 570 -51.05 37.95 -7.92
N SER A 571 -50.44 37.84 -6.73
CA SER A 571 -51.15 37.88 -5.45
C SER A 571 -51.85 39.22 -5.17
N THR A 572 -51.48 40.28 -5.88
CA THR A 572 -52.04 41.63 -5.69
C THR A 572 -53.56 41.69 -5.88
N ALA A 573 -54.11 40.92 -6.82
CA ALA A 573 -55.57 40.85 -7.01
C ALA A 573 -56.26 40.20 -5.80
N TYR A 574 -55.69 39.11 -5.29
CA TYR A 574 -56.20 38.41 -4.10
C TYR A 574 -56.14 39.25 -2.83
N LYS A 575 -55.10 40.07 -2.67
CA LYS A 575 -54.98 41.03 -1.56
C LYS A 575 -56.05 42.12 -1.58
N ARG A 576 -56.58 42.46 -2.76
CA ARG A 576 -57.62 43.49 -2.95
C ARG A 576 -59.05 42.97 -2.79
N GLU A 577 -59.22 41.68 -2.51
CA GLU A 577 -60.53 41.12 -2.16
C GLU A 577 -61.11 41.85 -0.94
N ARG A 578 -62.43 42.00 -0.90
CA ARG A 578 -63.12 42.75 0.16
C ARG A 578 -63.31 41.90 1.41
N TRP A 579 -62.20 41.39 1.98
CA TRP A 579 -62.16 40.45 3.11
C TRP A 579 -62.98 40.87 4.34
N HIS A 580 -63.16 42.16 4.56
CA HIS A 580 -63.94 42.73 5.67
C HIS A 580 -65.46 42.79 5.42
N SER A 581 -65.92 42.55 4.19
CA SER A 581 -67.32 42.71 3.75
C SER A 581 -67.88 41.47 3.06
N LEU A 582 -67.22 40.31 3.19
CA LEU A 582 -67.74 39.06 2.64
C LEU A 582 -68.91 38.53 3.48
N PRO A 583 -69.94 37.92 2.86
CA PRO A 583 -71.10 37.39 3.57
C PRO A 583 -70.72 36.22 4.49
N SER A 584 -71.51 36.01 5.56
CA SER A 584 -71.26 34.90 6.49
C SER A 584 -71.43 33.55 5.77
N PRO A 585 -70.68 32.50 6.13
CA PRO A 585 -70.89 31.17 5.54
C PRO A 585 -72.30 30.63 5.73
N LYS A 586 -73.02 31.11 6.76
CA LYS A 586 -74.43 30.77 7.03
C LYS A 586 -75.41 31.35 6.02
N GLU A 587 -75.00 32.40 5.30
CA GLU A 587 -75.79 33.11 4.29
C GLU A 587 -75.50 32.57 2.87
N LEU A 588 -74.50 31.71 2.72
CA LEU A 588 -74.06 31.14 1.44
C LEU A 588 -74.55 29.69 1.29
N ALA A 589 -75.14 29.37 0.13
CA ALA A 589 -75.54 28.00 -0.21
C ALA A 589 -74.33 27.10 -0.54
N VAL A 590 -73.32 27.66 -1.23
CA VAL A 590 -72.06 26.99 -1.62
C VAL A 590 -70.94 28.03 -1.60
N MET A 591 -69.79 27.68 -1.03
CA MET A 591 -68.56 28.48 -1.12
C MET A 591 -67.83 28.18 -2.43
N ALA A 592 -67.32 29.22 -3.09
CA ALA A 592 -66.54 29.11 -4.32
C ALA A 592 -65.17 29.77 -4.13
N LEU A 593 -64.22 29.44 -5.01
CA LEU A 593 -62.88 30.04 -4.99
C LEU A 593 -62.97 31.56 -5.20
N SER A 594 -62.23 32.32 -4.40
CA SER A 594 -62.15 33.79 -4.57
C SER A 594 -61.66 34.17 -5.96
N SER A 595 -62.28 35.19 -6.55
CA SER A 595 -61.98 35.61 -7.93
C SER A 595 -60.52 36.02 -8.12
N GLY A 596 -59.93 36.70 -7.12
CA GLY A 596 -58.52 37.10 -7.09
C GLY A 596 -57.55 35.93 -6.89
N ALA A 597 -58.02 34.76 -6.45
CA ALA A 597 -57.20 33.55 -6.27
C ALA A 597 -57.10 32.69 -7.54
N CYS A 598 -57.98 32.89 -8.52
CA CYS A 598 -57.99 32.05 -9.73
C CYS A 598 -56.67 32.13 -10.51
N ASP A 599 -56.21 33.33 -10.85
CA ASP A 599 -54.99 33.52 -11.65
C ASP A 599 -53.73 33.03 -10.92
N LEU A 600 -53.61 33.30 -9.61
CA LEU A 600 -52.43 32.87 -8.83
C LEU A 600 -52.36 31.33 -8.71
N LEU A 601 -53.49 30.65 -8.50
CA LEU A 601 -53.52 29.20 -8.34
C LEU A 601 -53.34 28.48 -9.68
N LEU A 602 -53.91 29.00 -10.76
CA LEU A 602 -53.65 28.48 -12.11
C LEU A 602 -52.17 28.62 -12.48
N PHE A 603 -51.58 29.79 -12.22
CA PHE A 603 -50.15 30.00 -12.40
C PHE A 603 -49.30 28.97 -11.64
N LEU A 604 -49.56 28.75 -10.34
CA LEU A 604 -48.82 27.77 -9.55
C LEU A 604 -48.99 26.35 -10.09
N LYS A 605 -50.22 25.96 -10.43
CA LYS A 605 -50.53 24.64 -10.99
C LYS A 605 -49.75 24.38 -12.28
N ASP A 606 -49.76 25.35 -13.20
CA ASP A 606 -49.06 25.22 -14.49
C ASP A 606 -47.54 25.15 -14.30
N ARG A 607 -47.00 25.92 -13.36
CA ARG A 607 -45.56 25.88 -13.01
C ARG A 607 -45.15 24.54 -12.41
N LEU A 608 -45.89 24.04 -11.41
CA LEU A 608 -45.60 22.75 -10.78
C LEU A 608 -45.66 21.61 -11.80
N LYS A 609 -46.68 21.58 -12.65
CA LYS A 609 -46.79 20.59 -13.73
C LYS A 609 -45.66 20.68 -14.74
N ASN A 610 -45.20 21.90 -15.06
CA ASN A 610 -44.07 22.08 -15.95
C ASN A 610 -42.77 21.54 -15.33
N PHE A 611 -42.53 21.81 -14.04
CA PHE A 611 -41.36 21.29 -13.34
C PHE A 611 -41.39 19.77 -13.19
N GLU A 612 -42.54 19.18 -12.85
CA GLU A 612 -42.73 17.73 -12.78
C GLU A 612 -42.42 17.04 -14.11
N ARG A 613 -42.78 17.67 -15.24
CA ARG A 613 -42.48 17.14 -16.57
C ARG A 613 -40.99 17.21 -16.91
N GLN A 614 -40.32 18.29 -16.53
CA GLN A 614 -38.96 18.59 -17.03
C GLN A 614 -37.84 18.19 -16.08
N LEU A 615 -38.06 18.15 -14.76
CA LEU A 615 -37.04 17.86 -13.77
C LEU A 615 -37.03 16.39 -13.34
N ALA A 616 -35.85 15.91 -12.96
CA ALA A 616 -35.72 14.63 -12.28
C ALA A 616 -36.60 14.57 -11.03
N ARG A 617 -37.12 13.39 -10.68
CA ARG A 617 -38.07 13.22 -9.56
C ARG A 617 -37.53 13.74 -8.22
N ALA A 618 -36.26 13.51 -7.92
CA ALA A 618 -35.62 13.99 -6.71
C ALA A 618 -35.44 15.52 -6.68
N LEU A 619 -35.08 16.12 -7.82
CA LEU A 619 -35.00 17.57 -7.98
C LEU A 619 -36.36 18.23 -7.84
N PHE A 620 -37.38 17.70 -8.53
CA PHE A 620 -38.75 18.18 -8.41
C PHE A 620 -39.25 18.09 -6.97
N SER A 621 -38.99 16.96 -6.30
CA SER A 621 -39.37 16.76 -4.90
C SER A 621 -38.77 17.83 -3.98
N THR A 622 -37.50 18.14 -4.18
CA THR A 622 -36.81 19.19 -3.41
C THR A 622 -37.36 20.57 -3.75
N LEU A 623 -37.62 20.85 -5.04
CA LEU A 623 -38.08 22.14 -5.52
C LEU A 623 -39.48 22.48 -5.00
N TRP A 624 -40.47 21.58 -5.13
CA TRP A 624 -41.82 21.89 -4.69
C TRP A 624 -41.90 22.08 -3.17
N GLN A 625 -41.07 21.37 -2.39
CA GLN A 625 -41.00 21.54 -0.94
C GLN A 625 -40.47 22.94 -0.57
N ARG A 626 -39.41 23.41 -1.25
CA ARG A 626 -38.89 24.77 -1.07
C ARG A 626 -39.90 25.83 -1.49
N LEU A 627 -40.55 25.63 -2.64
CA LEU A 627 -41.63 26.51 -3.09
C LEU A 627 -42.78 26.58 -2.08
N ALA A 628 -43.23 25.45 -1.53
CA ALA A 628 -44.30 25.44 -0.54
C ALA A 628 -43.91 26.20 0.74
N GLN A 629 -42.69 26.03 1.24
CA GLN A 629 -42.17 26.75 2.40
C GLN A 629 -42.08 28.27 2.16
N GLU A 630 -41.58 28.70 1.01
CA GLU A 630 -41.50 30.11 0.66
C GLU A 630 -42.87 30.73 0.37
N LEU A 631 -43.77 30.00 -0.30
CA LEU A 631 -45.16 30.42 -0.50
C LEU A 631 -45.87 30.59 0.84
N ASN A 632 -45.67 29.66 1.78
CA ASN A 632 -46.20 29.78 3.13
C ASN A 632 -45.73 31.07 3.83
N ASN A 633 -44.43 31.40 3.74
CA ASN A 633 -43.89 32.63 4.28
C ASN A 633 -44.49 33.89 3.63
N VAL A 634 -44.59 33.91 2.29
CA VAL A 634 -45.11 35.05 1.52
C VAL A 634 -46.60 35.25 1.75
N ILE A 635 -47.40 34.17 1.72
CA ILE A 635 -48.84 34.25 1.97
C ILE A 635 -49.09 34.72 3.40
N TYR A 636 -48.35 34.18 4.39
CA TYR A 636 -48.47 34.66 5.76
C TYR A 636 -48.15 36.16 5.89
N LYS A 637 -46.97 36.59 5.43
CA LYS A 637 -46.46 37.94 5.69
C LYS A 637 -47.06 39.02 4.80
N GLU A 638 -47.23 38.73 3.52
CA GLU A 638 -47.57 39.74 2.50
C GLU A 638 -49.02 39.68 2.05
N VAL A 639 -49.74 38.59 2.36
CA VAL A 639 -51.18 38.46 2.02
C VAL A 639 -52.02 38.54 3.30
N ILE A 640 -51.85 37.62 4.24
CA ILE A 640 -52.72 37.52 5.42
C ILE A 640 -52.54 38.73 6.34
N LEU A 641 -51.30 39.04 6.73
CA LEU A 641 -51.01 40.12 7.68
C LEU A 641 -51.30 41.53 7.14
N GLU A 642 -51.52 41.69 5.84
CA GLU A 642 -51.85 42.97 5.19
C GLU A 642 -53.38 43.17 5.02
N CYS A 643 -54.19 42.15 5.32
CA CYS A 643 -55.64 42.17 5.14
C CYS A 643 -56.39 42.20 6.48
N HIS A 644 -57.64 42.67 6.45
CA HIS A 644 -58.55 42.65 7.60
C HIS A 644 -59.80 41.84 7.28
N TYR A 645 -60.26 41.05 8.25
CA TYR A 645 -61.25 40.00 8.01
C TYR A 645 -62.50 40.18 8.88
N ASN A 646 -63.68 39.91 8.30
CA ASN A 646 -64.88 39.58 9.05
C ASN A 646 -65.02 38.04 9.18
N GLU A 647 -66.11 37.53 9.74
CA GLU A 647 -66.36 36.08 9.84
C GLU A 647 -66.38 35.41 8.45
N GLY A 648 -67.07 36.02 7.49
CA GLY A 648 -67.14 35.54 6.10
C GLY A 648 -65.77 35.46 5.41
N GLY A 649 -64.97 36.51 5.53
CA GLY A 649 -63.65 36.57 4.91
C GLY A 649 -62.63 35.63 5.55
N ALA A 650 -62.69 35.42 6.87
CA ALA A 650 -61.86 34.42 7.54
C ALA A 650 -62.20 32.99 7.08
N ALA A 651 -63.49 32.70 6.92
CA ALA A 651 -63.94 31.41 6.40
C ALA A 651 -63.59 31.23 4.92
N GLN A 652 -63.72 32.28 4.10
CA GLN A 652 -63.32 32.26 2.69
C GLN A 652 -61.82 32.03 2.52
N LEU A 653 -60.98 32.69 3.32
CA LEU A 653 -59.53 32.45 3.33
C LEU A 653 -59.23 30.99 3.67
N GLN A 654 -59.89 30.44 4.70
CA GLN A 654 -59.71 29.03 5.07
C GLN A 654 -60.16 28.10 3.94
N PHE A 655 -61.26 28.40 3.25
CA PHE A 655 -61.73 27.64 2.10
C PHE A 655 -60.71 27.66 0.95
N ASP A 656 -60.24 28.84 0.55
CA ASP A 656 -59.26 29.01 -0.53
C ASP A 656 -57.95 28.27 -0.23
N MET A 657 -57.46 28.34 1.01
CA MET A 657 -56.23 27.64 1.42
C MET A 657 -56.42 26.12 1.47
N THR A 658 -57.46 25.65 2.18
CA THR A 658 -57.61 24.20 2.47
C THR A 658 -58.18 23.41 1.31
N LYS A 659 -59.09 23.98 0.51
CA LYS A 659 -59.75 23.28 -0.60
C LYS A 659 -59.05 23.46 -1.93
N HIS A 660 -58.21 24.49 -2.08
CA HIS A 660 -57.55 24.78 -3.35
C HIS A 660 -56.02 24.84 -3.23
N LEU A 661 -55.43 25.72 -2.43
CA LEU A 661 -53.96 25.82 -2.38
C LEU A 661 -53.32 24.52 -1.87
N PHE A 662 -53.76 23.98 -0.74
CA PHE A 662 -53.16 22.78 -0.17
C PHE A 662 -53.43 21.55 -1.06
N THR A 663 -54.61 21.48 -1.69
CA THR A 663 -54.96 20.36 -2.57
C THR A 663 -54.11 20.33 -3.84
N LEU A 664 -53.61 21.47 -4.33
CA LEU A 664 -52.63 21.49 -5.43
C LEU A 664 -51.36 20.69 -5.11
N PHE A 665 -50.91 20.71 -3.85
CA PHE A 665 -49.75 19.94 -3.41
C PHE A 665 -50.12 18.50 -2.99
N GLY A 666 -51.42 18.18 -2.92
CA GLY A 666 -51.91 16.84 -2.60
C GLY A 666 -51.53 15.78 -3.63
N GLU A 667 -51.21 16.19 -4.86
CA GLU A 667 -50.65 15.29 -5.89
C GLU A 667 -49.23 14.82 -5.53
N TYR A 668 -48.51 15.54 -4.66
CA TYR A 668 -47.08 15.31 -4.37
C TYR A 668 -46.80 14.90 -2.92
N THR A 669 -47.75 15.13 -2.00
CA THR A 669 -47.63 14.73 -0.60
C THR A 669 -49.00 14.43 0.01
N SER A 670 -49.04 13.48 0.94
CA SER A 670 -50.27 13.09 1.64
C SER A 670 -50.74 14.10 2.68
N LYS A 671 -49.88 15.03 3.11
CA LYS A 671 -50.16 16.06 4.12
C LYS A 671 -49.62 17.43 3.69
N PRO A 672 -50.18 18.05 2.64
CA PRO A 672 -49.70 19.31 2.10
C PRO A 672 -49.70 20.46 3.13
N GLU A 673 -50.66 20.46 4.05
CA GLU A 673 -50.79 21.45 5.11
C GLU A 673 -49.58 21.51 6.05
N ASN A 674 -48.73 20.48 6.09
CA ASN A 674 -47.49 20.48 6.88
C ASN A 674 -46.40 21.41 6.32
N TYR A 675 -46.51 21.79 5.04
CA TYR A 675 -45.60 22.74 4.40
C TYR A 675 -46.11 24.18 4.48
N PHE A 676 -47.35 24.37 4.92
CA PHE A 676 -48.03 25.66 5.06
C PHE A 676 -48.40 25.98 6.52
N LYS A 677 -47.47 25.78 7.45
CA LYS A 677 -47.76 25.81 8.91
C LYS A 677 -48.28 27.18 9.35
N GLU A 678 -47.56 28.25 9.04
CA GLU A 678 -47.93 29.63 9.40
C GLU A 678 -49.29 30.02 8.80
N VAL A 679 -49.54 29.69 7.54
CA VAL A 679 -50.82 29.95 6.86
C VAL A 679 -51.96 29.14 7.48
N LYS A 680 -51.73 27.85 7.77
CA LYS A 680 -52.69 26.97 8.43
C LYS A 680 -53.06 27.48 9.81
N GLU A 681 -52.07 27.87 10.61
CA GLU A 681 -52.26 28.43 11.95
C GLU A 681 -53.00 29.77 11.91
N CYS A 682 -52.73 30.61 10.91
CA CYS A 682 -53.53 31.82 10.69
C CYS A 682 -55.00 31.50 10.42
N CYS A 683 -55.27 30.49 9.59
CA CYS A 683 -56.65 30.06 9.35
C CYS A 683 -57.33 29.55 10.63
N ILE A 684 -56.61 28.84 11.49
CA ILE A 684 -57.12 28.38 12.80
C ILE A 684 -57.47 29.59 13.69
N LEU A 685 -56.55 30.53 13.85
CA LEU A 685 -56.74 31.71 14.71
C LEU A 685 -57.84 32.63 14.19
N LEU A 686 -57.85 32.92 12.89
CA LEU A 686 -58.86 33.79 12.28
C LEU A 686 -60.27 33.20 12.32
N ASN A 687 -60.45 31.89 12.48
CA ASN A 687 -61.76 31.24 12.51
C ASN A 687 -62.21 30.82 13.92
N GLN A 688 -61.56 31.32 14.99
CA GLN A 688 -62.02 31.11 16.35
C GLN A 688 -63.39 31.74 16.61
N LEU A 689 -64.14 31.19 17.58
CA LEU A 689 -65.38 31.82 18.05
C LEU A 689 -65.05 33.10 18.84
N PRO A 690 -65.91 34.14 18.81
CA PRO A 690 -65.61 35.42 19.46
C PRO A 690 -65.23 35.31 20.94
N GLY A 691 -65.95 34.47 21.71
CA GLY A 691 -65.64 34.25 23.13
C GLY A 691 -64.28 33.59 23.35
N SER A 692 -63.96 32.55 22.56
CA SER A 692 -62.66 31.88 22.61
C SER A 692 -61.52 32.81 22.20
N ALA A 693 -61.72 33.61 21.15
CA ALA A 693 -60.72 34.55 20.65
C ALA A 693 -60.35 35.61 21.70
N ILE A 694 -61.33 36.18 22.42
CA ILE A 694 -61.09 37.17 23.48
C ILE A 694 -60.27 36.58 24.62
N LEU A 695 -60.62 35.37 25.09
CA LEU A 695 -59.87 34.68 26.16
C LEU A 695 -58.42 34.39 25.74
N ILE A 696 -58.21 34.00 24.49
CA ILE A 696 -56.88 33.81 23.93
C ILE A 696 -56.14 35.16 23.93
N MET A 697 -56.74 36.24 23.41
CA MET A 697 -56.11 37.57 23.37
C MET A 697 -55.73 38.08 24.77
N GLU A 698 -56.58 37.91 25.79
CA GLU A 698 -56.29 38.27 27.18
C GLU A 698 -55.11 37.46 27.74
N THR A 699 -55.08 36.16 27.49
CA THR A 699 -53.99 35.26 27.89
C THR A 699 -52.67 35.63 27.22
N LEU A 700 -52.70 36.00 25.94
CA LEU A 700 -51.51 36.42 25.18
C LEU A 700 -50.99 37.82 25.62
N ASN A 701 -51.86 38.71 26.10
CA ASN A 701 -51.50 40.06 26.54
C ASN A 701 -51.01 40.14 27.99
N ASN A 702 -51.45 39.24 28.87
CA ASN A 702 -51.06 39.24 30.26
C ASN A 702 -49.57 38.97 30.45
N ARG A 703 -48.80 40.05 30.69
CA ARG A 703 -47.35 40.00 30.94
C ARG A 703 -46.97 39.74 32.40
N GLN A 704 -47.92 39.70 33.33
CA GLN A 704 -47.66 39.87 34.78
C GLN A 704 -47.89 38.62 35.66
N SER A 705 -48.17 37.44 35.11
CA SER A 705 -48.44 36.23 35.90
C SER A 705 -47.64 35.02 35.42
N TYR A 706 -46.31 35.16 35.33
CA TYR A 706 -45.39 34.08 34.94
C TYR A 706 -44.66 33.40 36.10
N VAL A 707 -45.16 33.50 37.33
CA VAL A 707 -44.40 32.99 38.48
C VAL A 707 -44.83 31.61 38.98
N ASP A 708 -46.08 31.14 38.81
CA ASP A 708 -46.51 29.94 39.57
C ASP A 708 -47.28 28.83 38.82
N ASP A 709 -47.48 28.87 37.50
CA ASP A 709 -48.18 27.77 36.82
C ASP A 709 -47.53 27.35 35.49
N LEU A 710 -46.86 26.19 35.48
CA LEU A 710 -46.20 25.62 34.30
C LEU A 710 -47.18 25.31 33.15
N ASN A 711 -48.48 25.20 33.44
CA ASN A 711 -49.52 24.82 32.48
C ASN A 711 -50.28 26.01 31.87
N SER A 712 -50.10 27.24 32.35
CA SER A 712 -50.85 28.42 31.89
C SER A 712 -50.03 29.38 31.01
N SER A 713 -48.98 28.88 30.34
CA SER A 713 -48.18 29.74 29.45
C SER A 713 -48.95 30.07 28.16
N PRO A 714 -48.83 31.29 27.60
CA PRO A 714 -49.43 31.65 26.30
C PRO A 714 -49.12 30.65 25.19
N LYS A 715 -47.95 30.00 25.27
CA LYS A 715 -47.52 29.00 24.32
C LYS A 715 -48.26 27.66 24.51
N ALA A 716 -48.59 27.28 25.74
CA ALA A 716 -49.39 26.08 26.01
C ALA A 716 -50.81 26.24 25.45
N THR A 717 -51.44 27.40 25.67
CA THR A 717 -52.78 27.73 25.11
C THR A 717 -52.79 27.68 23.57
N LEU A 718 -51.74 28.17 22.91
CA LEU A 718 -51.62 28.08 21.45
C LEU A 718 -51.43 26.63 20.97
N ASN A 719 -50.60 25.85 21.66
CA ASN A 719 -50.38 24.44 21.33
C ASN A 719 -51.68 23.61 21.41
N GLU A 720 -52.54 23.86 22.41
CA GLU A 720 -53.85 23.20 22.55
C GLU A 720 -54.78 23.45 21.35
N LEU A 721 -54.65 24.62 20.71
CA LEU A 721 -55.40 24.99 19.51
C LEU A 721 -54.77 24.44 18.23
N GLY A 722 -53.65 23.73 18.31
CA GLY A 722 -52.88 23.28 17.16
C GLY A 722 -52.01 24.37 16.52
N VAL A 723 -51.70 25.44 17.25
CA VAL A 723 -50.81 26.54 16.84
C VAL A 723 -49.45 26.35 17.50
N TYR A 724 -48.51 25.79 16.74
CA TYR A 724 -47.18 25.41 17.25
C TYR A 724 -46.05 26.30 16.70
N ARG A 725 -46.28 26.94 15.55
CA ARG A 725 -45.25 27.65 14.78
C ARG A 725 -45.25 29.15 15.04
N LEU A 726 -46.42 29.78 15.13
CA LEU A 726 -46.54 31.21 15.42
C LEU A 726 -46.13 31.52 16.85
N SER A 727 -45.37 32.61 17.04
CA SER A 727 -45.08 33.10 18.39
C SER A 727 -46.33 33.71 19.03
N PRO A 728 -46.41 33.80 20.38
CA PRO A 728 -47.51 34.50 21.05
C PRO A 728 -47.78 35.91 20.51
N LYS A 729 -46.73 36.64 20.14
CA LYS A 729 -46.84 37.98 19.56
C LYS A 729 -47.44 37.95 18.15
N ASP A 730 -47.01 36.99 17.34
CA ASP A 730 -47.50 36.81 15.97
C ASP A 730 -48.96 36.33 15.96
N ALA A 731 -49.31 35.39 16.84
CA ALA A 731 -50.68 34.92 17.03
C ALA A 731 -51.61 36.06 17.43
N LEU A 732 -51.19 36.91 18.37
CA LEU A 732 -51.95 38.12 18.74
C LEU A 732 -52.12 39.08 17.56
N ARG A 733 -51.06 39.29 16.76
CA ARG A 733 -51.14 40.11 15.54
C ARG A 733 -52.17 39.57 14.56
N VAL A 734 -52.21 38.25 14.37
CA VAL A 734 -53.21 37.59 13.49
C VAL A 734 -54.63 37.73 14.03
N LEU A 735 -54.84 37.50 15.32
CA LEU A 735 -56.16 37.65 15.96
C LEU A 735 -56.69 39.09 15.80
N ASN A 736 -55.81 40.10 15.93
CA ASN A 736 -56.13 41.51 15.77
C ASN A 736 -56.53 41.92 14.32
N LEU A 737 -56.38 41.04 13.33
CA LEU A 737 -56.86 41.28 11.96
C LEU A 737 -58.39 41.12 11.83
N ARG A 738 -59.06 40.50 12.82
CA ARG A 738 -60.52 40.38 12.84
C ARG A 738 -61.16 41.69 13.26
N ILE A 739 -61.93 42.30 12.37
CA ILE A 739 -62.52 43.63 12.59
C ILE A 739 -63.64 43.65 13.65
N ASN A 740 -64.28 42.50 13.88
CA ASN A 740 -65.43 42.36 14.78
C ASN A 740 -65.03 41.99 16.22
N TRP A 741 -63.72 41.85 16.49
CA TRP A 741 -63.22 41.54 17.83
C TRP A 741 -62.68 42.81 18.50
N PRO A 742 -62.79 42.92 19.84
CA PRO A 742 -62.20 44.03 20.56
C PRO A 742 -60.68 44.05 20.31
N LYS A 743 -60.17 45.19 19.87
CA LYS A 743 -58.73 45.38 19.65
C LYS A 743 -58.06 45.63 20.99
N THR A 744 -57.06 44.83 21.31
CA THR A 744 -56.18 44.99 22.49
C THR A 744 -54.78 45.36 22.08
#